data_AF-A0A3R7VGA2-F1
#
_entry.id   AF-A0A3R7VGA2-F1
#
_cell.length_a   1.000
_cell.length_b   1.000
_cell.length_c   1.000
_cell.angle_alpha   90.00
_cell.angle_beta   90.00
_cell.angle_gamma   90.00
#
_symmetry.space_group_name_H-M   'P 1'
#
loop_
_entity.id
_entity.type
_entity.pdbx_description
1 polymer ?
#
loop_
_entity_poly.entity_id
_entity_poly.type
_entity_poly.pdbx_seq_one_letter_code
_entity_poly.pdbx_strand_id
1 'polypeptide(L)'
;MPASATSQQVTENARALDDLGMASAWTDHERLELIFPKTAGAQLHDVQHSVNHAHHLWRWDERSRSTFESLSTYHFTYEYLPDDLFVRWQHPTKAPESLVLLVGDQLDRQSLSAQEPGVFRFTGLHNFWSESGWEHATLIPEFEHGASDEYTGRTTIALWLSERRNAPEGHETIDWAGAGEAPSWRLVEAGSDVYLVYAGSLFDILERQPDVVRIKVSDETRVPVTSQFALFKLEDDRDRDRARAFVAAPHEVAPAFHVRYLGTAAVRTNTTIEIRGLGRINGDHLQHRDLSHRWHYRGLPRSEAFRLSDVASRNPDEGVTYQQVLEYQLSSGLVTLSSTSRSEYAITLDGLTVTNAPSRHQAAINLNVVTLPMASFDELRDGHLDFAASNRPVHVSGLKVVGNWHDAADGPEVGGDGSLIEHVFLHVADDAIKLAAKNVRYRDVTVLQGDAGGVMNIGSYGYNRGVEGSFVEGVYVHRVCHRLYGEYGIAQDDDRGGLITSRTGNFNFLGQGSDGLTGFTVDGLWVAPLSGNSVSRVLALGVMGGRETTRSGFVARHAPVTGFRFGDVTLRDLNVSVPPSAPILLYRQPITSPGEDIMVELVGQPGIRIEWTGPGSPEHQFRDHYGEYDFEDGFVEIVRTGQSRD
;
A
#
# COMPACT_ATOMS: atom_id res chain seq x y z
N MET A 1 -42.11 -12.08 -28.44
CA MET A 1 -41.04 -12.62 -27.58
C MET A 1 -41.10 -14.13 -27.60
N PRO A 2 -40.10 -14.83 -28.14
CA PRO A 2 -39.86 -16.23 -27.83
C PRO A 2 -38.66 -16.41 -26.89
N ALA A 3 -38.88 -17.28 -25.91
CA ALA A 3 -38.07 -17.83 -24.82
C ALA A 3 -36.55 -17.55 -24.78
N SER A 4 -36.11 -17.00 -23.64
CA SER A 4 -34.74 -17.16 -23.13
C SER A 4 -34.44 -18.64 -22.89
N ALA A 5 -33.23 -19.08 -23.21
CA ALA A 5 -32.78 -20.44 -22.92
C ALA A 5 -32.85 -20.68 -21.39
N THR A 6 -33.51 -21.75 -20.98
CA THR A 6 -33.57 -22.15 -19.56
C THR A 6 -32.17 -22.53 -19.07
N SER A 7 -31.82 -22.27 -17.80
CA SER A 7 -30.49 -22.56 -17.23
C SER A 7 -30.04 -24.03 -17.41
N GLN A 8 -31.00 -24.94 -17.55
CA GLN A 8 -30.78 -26.36 -17.84
C GLN A 8 -30.14 -26.58 -19.23
N GLN A 9 -30.55 -25.78 -20.23
CA GLN A 9 -30.05 -25.84 -21.61
C GLN A 9 -28.64 -25.24 -21.74
N VAL A 10 -28.32 -24.22 -20.94
CA VAL A 10 -26.96 -23.68 -20.78
C VAL A 10 -26.03 -24.73 -20.17
N THR A 11 -26.52 -25.49 -19.19
CA THR A 11 -25.74 -26.53 -18.50
C THR A 11 -25.49 -27.76 -19.39
N GLU A 12 -26.47 -28.15 -20.22
CA GLU A 12 -26.33 -29.26 -21.18
C GLU A 12 -25.40 -28.90 -22.35
N ASN A 13 -25.48 -27.66 -22.86
CA ASN A 13 -24.56 -27.18 -23.90
C ASN A 13 -23.12 -27.06 -23.39
N ALA A 14 -22.91 -26.61 -22.15
CA ALA A 14 -21.59 -26.57 -21.52
C ALA A 14 -20.98 -27.98 -21.37
N ARG A 15 -21.79 -28.99 -21.00
CA ARG A 15 -21.33 -30.39 -20.93
C ARG A 15 -21.00 -30.99 -22.31
N ALA A 16 -21.82 -30.70 -23.32
CA ALA A 16 -21.56 -31.17 -24.68
C ALA A 16 -20.28 -30.57 -25.28
N LEU A 17 -19.94 -29.32 -24.92
CA LEU A 17 -18.68 -28.66 -25.29
C LEU A 17 -17.49 -29.21 -24.48
N ASP A 18 -17.71 -29.57 -23.22
CA ASP A 18 -16.71 -30.21 -22.36
C ASP A 18 -16.26 -31.57 -22.91
N ASP A 19 -17.22 -32.38 -23.36
CA ASP A 19 -17.00 -33.70 -23.98
C ASP A 19 -16.28 -33.63 -25.33
N LEU A 20 -16.34 -32.47 -26.00
CA LEU A 20 -15.66 -32.18 -27.28
C LEU A 20 -14.30 -31.50 -27.08
N GLY A 21 -13.87 -31.28 -25.83
CA GLY A 21 -12.62 -30.59 -25.52
C GLY A 21 -12.67 -29.11 -25.92
N MET A 22 -13.77 -28.41 -25.66
CA MET A 22 -13.96 -26.98 -25.98
C MET A 22 -14.30 -26.18 -24.70
N ALA A 23 -13.96 -24.90 -24.65
CA ALA A 23 -14.32 -23.96 -23.58
C ALA A 23 -15.20 -22.83 -24.12
N SER A 24 -16.17 -22.34 -23.32
CA SER A 24 -17.09 -21.26 -23.71
C SER A 24 -17.13 -20.11 -22.71
N ALA A 25 -17.13 -18.86 -23.18
CA ALA A 25 -17.39 -17.67 -22.35
C ALA A 25 -18.65 -16.93 -22.82
N TRP A 26 -19.46 -16.46 -21.86
CA TRP A 26 -20.71 -15.75 -22.10
C TRP A 26 -20.54 -14.26 -21.82
N THR A 27 -21.03 -13.40 -22.71
CA THR A 27 -21.05 -11.95 -22.48
C THR A 27 -22.36 -11.53 -21.80
N ASP A 28 -22.31 -10.74 -20.72
CA ASP A 28 -23.49 -10.29 -19.94
C ASP A 28 -24.54 -9.49 -20.73
N HIS A 29 -24.23 -9.10 -21.97
CA HIS A 29 -25.18 -8.51 -22.91
C HIS A 29 -25.74 -9.56 -23.90
N GLU A 30 -26.26 -10.68 -23.40
CA GLU A 30 -27.17 -11.67 -24.05
C GLU A 30 -27.04 -11.94 -25.58
N ARG A 31 -25.86 -11.90 -26.22
CA ARG A 31 -25.77 -12.07 -27.69
C ARG A 31 -24.64 -12.95 -28.22
N LEU A 32 -23.58 -13.18 -27.45
CA LEU A 32 -22.36 -13.80 -27.98
C LEU A 32 -21.79 -14.88 -27.06
N GLU A 33 -21.30 -15.94 -27.67
CA GLU A 33 -20.56 -17.03 -27.02
C GLU A 33 -19.26 -17.27 -27.78
N LEU A 34 -18.15 -17.14 -27.06
CA LEU A 34 -16.81 -17.42 -27.60
C LEU A 34 -16.46 -18.86 -27.30
N ILE A 35 -16.11 -19.64 -28.33
CA ILE A 35 -15.81 -21.08 -28.24
C ILE A 35 -14.35 -21.30 -28.66
N PHE A 36 -13.60 -21.97 -27.80
CA PHE A 36 -12.17 -22.26 -28.01
C PHE A 36 -11.88 -23.75 -27.88
N PRO A 37 -10.94 -24.31 -28.66
CA PRO A 37 -10.35 -25.61 -28.36
C PRO A 37 -9.67 -25.58 -26.99
N LYS A 38 -9.93 -26.56 -26.13
CA LYS A 38 -9.15 -26.81 -24.90
C LYS A 38 -7.78 -27.35 -25.30
N THR A 39 -6.88 -26.47 -25.72
CA THR A 39 -5.47 -26.70 -25.46
C THR A 39 -5.22 -26.45 -23.97
N ALA A 40 -4.42 -27.31 -23.32
CA ALA A 40 -4.16 -27.21 -21.89
C ALA A 40 -3.68 -25.79 -21.52
N GLY A 41 -4.31 -25.16 -20.53
CA GLY A 41 -3.81 -23.90 -19.93
C GLY A 41 -4.62 -22.62 -20.17
N ALA A 42 -5.81 -22.66 -20.80
CA ALA A 42 -6.67 -21.49 -20.92
C ALA A 42 -7.34 -21.12 -19.57
N GLN A 43 -7.12 -19.89 -19.07
CA GLN A 43 -7.84 -19.34 -17.92
C GLN A 43 -8.65 -18.10 -18.36
N LEU A 44 -9.95 -18.13 -18.06
CA LEU A 44 -10.86 -17.01 -18.31
C LEU A 44 -10.81 -16.04 -17.12
N HIS A 45 -10.48 -14.78 -17.38
CA HIS A 45 -10.64 -13.70 -16.40
C HIS A 45 -11.75 -12.77 -16.88
N ASP A 46 -12.95 -12.96 -16.35
CA ASP A 46 -14.03 -12.00 -16.60
C ASP A 46 -13.71 -10.68 -15.88
N VAL A 47 -13.47 -9.62 -16.65
CA VAL A 47 -13.21 -8.28 -16.12
C VAL A 47 -14.13 -7.31 -16.85
N GLN A 48 -15.34 -7.14 -16.31
CA GLN A 48 -16.19 -6.04 -16.74
C GLN A 48 -15.53 -4.69 -16.38
N HIS A 49 -15.02 -3.99 -17.38
CA HIS A 49 -14.77 -2.56 -17.26
C HIS A 49 -16.00 -1.79 -17.72
N SER A 50 -16.66 -1.05 -16.82
CA SER A 50 -17.46 0.10 -17.27
C SER A 50 -16.47 1.20 -17.65
N VAL A 51 -16.36 1.47 -18.95
CA VAL A 51 -15.46 2.50 -19.46
C VAL A 51 -16.06 3.87 -19.12
N ASN A 52 -15.71 4.43 -17.95
CA ASN A 52 -16.00 5.82 -17.59
C ASN A 52 -14.86 6.78 -18.00
N HIS A 53 -13.88 6.30 -18.76
CA HIS A 53 -12.82 7.11 -19.34
C HIS A 53 -12.88 7.03 -20.86
N ALA A 54 -13.13 8.17 -21.49
CA ALA A 54 -13.21 8.29 -22.92
C ALA A 54 -11.89 7.87 -23.59
N HIS A 55 -11.84 6.65 -24.14
CA HIS A 55 -10.84 6.23 -25.11
C HIS A 55 -11.10 6.97 -26.44
N HIS A 56 -10.81 8.26 -26.46
CA HIS A 56 -10.81 9.08 -27.66
C HIS A 56 -9.51 8.84 -28.42
N LEU A 57 -9.30 7.71 -29.12
CA LEU A 57 -8.20 7.62 -30.11
C LEU A 57 -8.25 6.37 -31.02
N TRP A 58 -9.41 6.00 -31.56
CA TRP A 58 -9.45 5.21 -32.80
C TRP A 58 -10.52 5.83 -33.72
N ARG A 59 -10.08 6.69 -34.65
CA ARG A 59 -10.92 7.26 -35.71
C ARG A 59 -10.60 6.55 -37.02
N TRP A 60 -11.51 5.72 -37.48
CA TRP A 60 -11.56 5.30 -38.88
C TRP A 60 -12.57 6.21 -39.60
N ASP A 61 -12.10 6.95 -40.60
CA ASP A 61 -12.85 7.85 -41.50
C ASP A 61 -13.37 9.19 -40.89
N GLU A 62 -13.00 10.29 -41.56
CA GLU A 62 -13.46 11.67 -41.29
C GLU A 62 -14.97 11.88 -41.54
N ARG A 63 -15.69 10.89 -42.08
CA ARG A 63 -17.12 11.02 -42.45
C ARG A 63 -18.11 10.34 -41.50
N SER A 64 -17.69 9.48 -40.58
CA SER A 64 -18.60 8.84 -39.60
C SER A 64 -18.46 9.46 -38.21
N ARG A 65 -19.42 10.28 -37.79
CA ARG A 65 -19.54 10.81 -36.42
C ARG A 65 -20.18 9.81 -35.44
N SER A 66 -19.78 8.54 -35.47
CA SER A 66 -20.28 7.52 -34.54
C SER A 66 -19.32 7.37 -33.35
N THR A 67 -19.74 7.83 -32.17
CA THR A 67 -19.13 7.54 -30.87
C THR A 67 -19.51 6.12 -30.42
N PHE A 68 -18.56 5.34 -29.91
CA PHE A 68 -18.83 4.06 -29.25
C PHE A 68 -19.57 4.32 -27.93
N GLU A 69 -20.77 3.75 -27.74
CA GLU A 69 -21.59 3.94 -26.51
C GLU A 69 -21.22 2.96 -25.39
N SER A 70 -20.66 1.79 -25.71
CA SER A 70 -20.19 0.80 -24.74
C SER A 70 -19.12 -0.12 -25.35
N LEU A 71 -17.97 -0.22 -24.68
CA LEU A 71 -16.94 -1.23 -24.97
C LEU A 71 -17.04 -2.28 -23.85
N SER A 72 -17.35 -3.52 -24.21
CA SER A 72 -17.21 -4.64 -23.29
C SER A 72 -15.84 -5.27 -23.53
N THR A 73 -14.95 -5.14 -22.55
CA THR A 73 -13.62 -5.74 -22.58
C THR A 73 -13.66 -7.08 -21.87
N TYR A 74 -13.14 -8.12 -22.52
CA TYR A 74 -12.97 -9.45 -21.93
C TYR A 74 -11.49 -9.82 -21.99
N HIS A 75 -10.94 -10.29 -20.86
CA HIS A 75 -9.55 -10.71 -20.77
C HIS A 75 -9.45 -12.23 -20.70
N PHE A 76 -8.79 -12.82 -21.68
CA PHE A 76 -8.47 -14.24 -21.70
C PHE A 76 -6.96 -14.39 -21.63
N THR A 77 -6.49 -15.25 -20.73
CA THR A 77 -5.06 -15.55 -20.63
C THR A 77 -4.86 -16.99 -21.08
N TYR A 78 -3.96 -17.18 -22.05
CA TYR A 78 -3.67 -18.48 -22.63
C TYR A 78 -2.22 -18.89 -22.36
N GLU A 79 -2.00 -20.16 -22.07
CA GLU A 79 -0.65 -20.73 -22.04
C GLU A 79 -0.05 -20.82 -23.47
N TYR A 80 -0.90 -21.08 -24.47
CA TYR A 80 -0.62 -21.01 -25.90
C TYR A 80 -1.86 -20.50 -26.64
N LEU A 81 -1.71 -19.53 -27.55
CA LEU A 81 -2.82 -19.09 -28.38
C LEU A 81 -3.36 -20.25 -29.22
N PRO A 82 -4.68 -20.51 -29.23
CA PRO A 82 -5.25 -21.54 -30.09
C PRO A 82 -5.13 -21.13 -31.55
N ASP A 83 -4.96 -22.09 -32.46
CA ASP A 83 -4.95 -21.82 -33.91
C ASP A 83 -6.34 -21.44 -34.44
N ASP A 84 -7.40 -21.90 -33.77
CA ASP A 84 -8.78 -21.66 -34.16
C ASP A 84 -9.56 -20.92 -33.07
N LEU A 85 -10.29 -19.88 -33.47
CA LEU A 85 -11.28 -19.17 -32.64
C LEU A 85 -12.65 -19.27 -33.28
N PHE A 86 -13.62 -19.81 -32.53
CA PHE A 86 -15.01 -19.88 -32.96
C PHE A 86 -15.83 -18.84 -32.19
N VAL A 87 -16.61 -18.05 -32.91
CA VAL A 87 -17.53 -17.07 -32.32
C VAL A 87 -18.94 -17.46 -32.72
N ARG A 88 -19.77 -17.81 -31.74
CA ARG A 88 -21.17 -18.18 -31.93
C ARG A 88 -22.09 -17.06 -31.48
N TRP A 89 -22.96 -16.63 -32.39
CA TRP A 89 -24.05 -15.71 -32.12
C TRP A 89 -25.27 -16.48 -31.65
N GLN A 90 -25.79 -16.16 -30.46
CA GLN A 90 -26.86 -16.94 -29.83
C GLN A 90 -28.17 -16.94 -30.63
N HIS A 91 -28.40 -15.86 -31.39
CA HIS A 91 -29.54 -15.74 -32.29
C HIS A 91 -29.04 -15.66 -33.73
N PRO A 92 -28.94 -16.80 -34.44
CA PRO A 92 -28.41 -16.85 -35.80
C PRO A 92 -29.08 -15.87 -36.78
N THR A 93 -30.37 -15.60 -36.60
CA THR A 93 -31.14 -14.65 -37.42
C THR A 93 -30.83 -13.18 -37.14
N LYS A 94 -30.01 -12.90 -36.11
CA LYS A 94 -29.53 -11.56 -35.73
C LYS A 94 -28.00 -11.49 -35.80
N ALA A 95 -27.34 -12.49 -36.36
CA ALA A 95 -25.90 -12.50 -36.53
C ALA A 95 -25.49 -11.42 -37.55
N PRO A 96 -24.32 -10.79 -37.38
CA PRO A 96 -23.77 -9.87 -38.38
C PRO A 96 -23.47 -10.63 -39.69
N GLU A 97 -23.40 -9.93 -40.82
CA GLU A 97 -23.02 -10.53 -42.10
C GLU A 97 -21.56 -11.01 -42.09
N SER A 98 -20.71 -10.22 -41.45
CA SER A 98 -19.32 -10.54 -41.20
C SER A 98 -18.88 -10.11 -39.80
N LEU A 99 -17.85 -10.79 -39.30
CA LEU A 99 -17.18 -10.46 -38.06
C LEU A 99 -15.70 -10.24 -38.38
N VAL A 100 -15.17 -9.08 -37.99
CA VAL A 100 -13.78 -8.71 -38.18
C VAL A 100 -13.03 -8.88 -36.87
N LEU A 101 -11.91 -9.60 -36.91
CA LEU A 101 -10.92 -9.65 -35.85
C LEU A 101 -9.76 -8.72 -36.23
N LEU A 102 -9.54 -7.69 -35.43
CA LEU A 102 -8.47 -6.71 -35.62
C LEU A 102 -7.39 -6.94 -34.56
N VAL A 103 -6.14 -7.21 -34.97
CA VAL A 103 -4.97 -7.33 -34.07
C VAL A 103 -3.93 -6.30 -34.54
N GLY A 104 -3.77 -5.19 -33.81
CA GLY A 104 -2.89 -4.11 -34.26
C GLY A 104 -3.34 -3.48 -35.58
N ASP A 105 -2.50 -3.56 -36.61
CA ASP A 105 -2.78 -3.15 -37.99
C ASP A 105 -3.23 -4.31 -38.90
N GLN A 106 -3.29 -5.54 -38.38
CA GLN A 106 -3.77 -6.71 -39.10
C GLN A 106 -5.26 -6.94 -38.87
N LEU A 107 -5.96 -7.42 -39.90
CA LEU A 107 -7.38 -7.79 -39.81
C LEU A 107 -7.65 -9.12 -40.49
N ASP A 108 -8.46 -9.96 -39.86
CA ASP A 108 -9.09 -11.15 -40.46
C ASP A 108 -10.60 -10.96 -40.43
N ARG A 109 -11.27 -11.20 -41.55
CA ARG A 109 -12.73 -11.01 -41.69
C ARG A 109 -13.37 -12.34 -42.04
N GLN A 110 -14.30 -12.77 -41.20
CA GLN A 110 -15.07 -13.99 -41.41
C GLN A 110 -16.51 -13.63 -41.77
N SER A 111 -17.03 -14.19 -42.85
CA SER A 111 -18.43 -14.04 -43.25
C SER A 111 -19.27 -15.19 -42.72
N LEU A 112 -20.58 -14.98 -42.57
CA LEU A 112 -21.51 -16.03 -42.14
C LEU A 112 -21.35 -17.32 -42.96
N SER A 113 -21.15 -18.44 -42.27
CA SER A 113 -21.16 -19.75 -42.89
C SER A 113 -22.57 -20.10 -43.39
N ALA A 114 -22.66 -20.54 -44.65
CA ALA A 114 -23.90 -21.09 -45.20
C ALA A 114 -24.31 -22.43 -44.55
N GLN A 115 -23.37 -23.12 -43.90
CA GLN A 115 -23.59 -24.43 -43.27
C GLN A 115 -23.90 -24.31 -41.77
N GLU A 116 -23.40 -23.27 -41.09
CA GLU A 116 -23.60 -23.03 -39.67
C GLU A 116 -24.00 -21.58 -39.42
N PRO A 117 -25.30 -21.24 -39.54
CA PRO A 117 -25.79 -19.88 -39.35
C PRO A 117 -25.43 -19.36 -37.94
N GLY A 118 -24.76 -18.22 -37.88
CA GLY A 118 -24.37 -17.57 -36.63
C GLY A 118 -23.02 -18.01 -36.07
N VAL A 119 -22.23 -18.84 -36.76
CA VAL A 119 -20.86 -19.19 -36.34
C VAL A 119 -19.83 -18.54 -37.27
N PHE A 120 -18.83 -17.88 -36.67
CA PHE A 120 -17.64 -17.33 -37.34
C PHE A 120 -16.41 -18.11 -36.87
N ARG A 121 -15.55 -18.52 -37.80
CA ARG A 121 -14.33 -19.28 -37.48
C ARG A 121 -13.10 -18.54 -38.00
N PHE A 122 -12.25 -18.08 -37.09
CA PHE A 122 -10.93 -17.55 -37.40
C PHE A 122 -9.92 -18.70 -37.28
N THR A 123 -9.06 -18.88 -38.28
CA THR A 123 -8.09 -19.99 -38.35
C THR A 123 -6.69 -19.46 -38.57
N GLY A 124 -5.67 -20.15 -38.06
CA GLY A 124 -4.28 -19.66 -38.11
C GLY A 124 -4.05 -18.46 -37.18
N LEU A 125 -4.85 -18.37 -36.12
CA LEU A 125 -4.84 -17.25 -35.17
C LEU A 125 -3.46 -17.09 -34.51
N HIS A 126 -2.76 -18.18 -34.21
CA HIS A 126 -1.41 -18.12 -33.64
C HIS A 126 -0.44 -17.33 -34.53
N ASN A 127 -0.39 -17.61 -35.84
CA ASN A 127 0.49 -16.89 -36.77
C ASN A 127 0.01 -15.45 -36.96
N PHE A 128 -1.29 -15.26 -37.19
CA PHE A 128 -1.91 -13.93 -37.36
C PHE A 128 -1.63 -13.02 -36.16
N TRP A 129 -1.65 -13.57 -34.95
CA TRP A 129 -1.42 -12.80 -33.73
C TRP A 129 0.06 -12.61 -33.41
N SER A 130 0.88 -13.66 -33.51
CA SER A 130 2.32 -13.59 -33.21
C SER A 130 3.07 -12.66 -34.17
N GLU A 131 2.68 -12.60 -35.45
CA GLU A 131 3.26 -11.67 -36.42
C GLU A 131 2.90 -10.20 -36.17
N SER A 132 1.77 -9.95 -35.49
CA SER A 132 1.33 -8.57 -35.20
C SER A 132 2.21 -7.87 -34.15
N GLY A 133 2.74 -8.61 -33.16
CA GLY A 133 3.42 -8.04 -32.00
C GLY A 133 2.51 -7.31 -31.01
N TRP A 134 1.18 -7.38 -31.16
CA TRP A 134 0.21 -6.73 -30.29
C TRP A 134 -0.38 -7.71 -29.26
N GLU A 135 -0.63 -7.22 -28.05
CA GLU A 135 -1.19 -8.04 -26.96
C GLU A 135 -2.73 -8.07 -26.94
N HIS A 136 -3.39 -7.33 -27.83
CA HIS A 136 -4.85 -7.17 -27.85
C HIS A 136 -5.44 -7.32 -29.24
N ALA A 137 -6.70 -7.78 -29.29
CA ALA A 137 -7.53 -7.73 -30.47
C ALA A 137 -8.91 -7.16 -30.21
N THR A 138 -9.58 -6.78 -31.28
CA THR A 138 -10.93 -6.25 -31.27
C THR A 138 -11.80 -7.03 -32.24
N LEU A 139 -12.93 -7.55 -31.77
CA LEU A 139 -13.99 -8.10 -32.61
C LEU A 139 -14.99 -7.00 -32.97
N ILE A 140 -15.20 -6.82 -34.27
CA ILE A 140 -16.08 -5.80 -34.85
C ILE A 140 -17.14 -6.49 -35.72
N PRO A 141 -18.42 -6.50 -35.30
CA PRO A 141 -19.52 -7.04 -36.10
C PRO A 141 -19.93 -6.06 -37.21
N GLU A 142 -20.16 -6.58 -38.43
CA GLU A 142 -20.59 -5.81 -39.61
C GLU A 142 -21.97 -6.29 -40.09
N PHE A 143 -22.93 -5.39 -40.25
CA PHE A 143 -24.32 -5.69 -40.67
C PHE A 143 -24.63 -5.07 -42.05
N GLU A 144 -25.59 -5.65 -42.78
CA GLU A 144 -25.95 -5.23 -44.14
C GLU A 144 -26.36 -3.74 -44.21
N HIS A 145 -25.89 -3.05 -45.24
CA HIS A 145 -26.31 -1.69 -45.57
C HIS A 145 -27.79 -1.67 -45.99
N GLY A 146 -28.68 -1.30 -45.08
CA GLY A 146 -30.11 -1.13 -45.40
C GLY A 146 -31.10 -1.39 -44.27
N ALA A 147 -30.66 -1.92 -43.13
CA ALA A 147 -31.48 -1.94 -41.92
C ALA A 147 -31.56 -0.52 -41.34
N SER A 148 -32.63 0.20 -41.68
CA SER A 148 -32.91 1.54 -41.19
C SER A 148 -32.97 1.58 -39.65
N ASP A 149 -32.21 2.53 -39.09
CA ASP A 149 -32.38 3.22 -37.80
C ASP A 149 -31.52 2.87 -36.58
N GLU A 150 -30.57 1.94 -36.62
CA GLU A 150 -29.54 1.87 -35.55
C GLU A 150 -28.16 1.46 -36.11
N TYR A 151 -27.49 2.40 -36.76
CA TYR A 151 -26.04 2.36 -36.93
C TYR A 151 -25.39 2.59 -35.56
N THR A 152 -25.33 1.55 -34.75
CA THR A 152 -24.74 1.65 -33.43
C THR A 152 -23.56 0.71 -33.35
N GLY A 153 -22.35 1.26 -33.32
CA GLY A 153 -21.15 0.60 -32.77
C GLY A 153 -21.30 0.33 -31.26
N ARG A 154 -22.46 -0.23 -30.86
CA ARG A 154 -22.90 -0.53 -29.48
C ARG A 154 -22.27 -1.82 -28.95
N THR A 155 -21.68 -2.66 -29.80
CA THR A 155 -21.07 -3.92 -29.37
C THR A 155 -19.75 -4.12 -30.10
N THR A 156 -18.72 -3.45 -29.60
CA THR A 156 -17.34 -3.81 -29.91
C THR A 156 -16.83 -4.65 -28.74
N ILE A 157 -16.25 -5.81 -29.04
CA ILE A 157 -15.71 -6.71 -28.03
C ILE A 157 -14.20 -6.61 -28.10
N ALA A 158 -13.59 -6.01 -27.08
CA ALA A 158 -12.14 -6.07 -26.93
C ALA A 158 -11.77 -7.43 -26.33
N LEU A 159 -10.99 -8.21 -27.08
CA LEU A 159 -10.39 -9.46 -26.64
C LEU A 159 -8.95 -9.18 -26.24
N TRP A 160 -8.64 -9.25 -24.95
CA TRP A 160 -7.25 -9.27 -24.51
C TRP A 160 -6.79 -10.72 -24.47
N LEU A 161 -5.84 -11.11 -25.33
CA LEU A 161 -5.26 -12.45 -25.37
C LEU A 161 -3.76 -12.33 -25.12
N SER A 162 -3.30 -12.70 -23.92
CA SER A 162 -1.87 -12.73 -23.60
C SER A 162 -1.36 -14.17 -23.54
N GLU A 163 -0.26 -14.45 -24.24
CA GLU A 163 0.54 -15.65 -23.98
C GLU A 163 1.32 -15.45 -22.68
N ARG A 164 1.24 -16.42 -21.78
CA ARG A 164 1.92 -16.41 -20.46
C ARG A 164 3.46 -16.26 -20.56
N ARG A 165 4.05 -16.30 -21.76
CA ARG A 165 5.50 -16.23 -22.04
C ARG A 165 6.04 -14.83 -22.39
N ASN A 166 5.22 -13.79 -22.48
CA ASN A 166 5.72 -12.44 -22.79
C ASN A 166 6.14 -11.61 -21.56
N ALA A 167 6.22 -12.21 -20.37
CA ALA A 167 7.02 -11.59 -19.31
C ALA A 167 8.49 -11.66 -19.80
N PRO A 168 9.16 -10.51 -20.05
CA PRO A 168 10.58 -10.52 -20.39
C PRO A 168 11.33 -11.34 -19.34
N GLU A 169 12.39 -12.05 -19.74
CA GLU A 169 13.31 -12.68 -18.78
C GLU A 169 13.62 -11.65 -17.67
N GLY A 170 13.39 -12.02 -16.41
CA GLY A 170 13.54 -11.10 -15.26
C GLY A 170 12.24 -10.52 -14.69
N HIS A 171 11.07 -10.82 -15.27
CA HIS A 171 9.77 -10.42 -14.71
C HIS A 171 9.06 -11.60 -14.06
N GLU A 172 8.70 -11.47 -12.78
CA GLU A 172 7.88 -12.45 -12.06
C GLU A 172 6.46 -11.91 -11.85
N THR A 173 5.44 -12.75 -12.04
CA THR A 173 4.03 -12.39 -11.77
C THR A 173 3.39 -13.46 -10.88
N ILE A 174 2.77 -13.03 -9.79
CA ILE A 174 2.26 -13.91 -8.71
C ILE A 174 0.82 -13.51 -8.39
N ASP A 175 -0.10 -14.47 -8.41
CA ASP A 175 -1.44 -14.30 -7.81
C ASP A 175 -1.38 -14.64 -6.33
N TRP A 176 -1.36 -13.61 -5.50
CA TRP A 176 -0.99 -13.72 -4.09
C TRP A 176 -2.02 -14.49 -3.25
N ALA A 177 -3.30 -14.42 -3.62
CA ALA A 177 -4.34 -15.11 -2.89
C ALA A 177 -4.18 -16.64 -2.95
N GLY A 178 -3.68 -17.17 -4.07
CA GLY A 178 -3.48 -18.61 -4.28
C GLY A 178 -2.04 -19.10 -4.11
N ALA A 179 -1.05 -18.22 -4.24
CA ALA A 179 0.37 -18.59 -4.28
C ALA A 179 1.25 -17.88 -3.24
N GLY A 180 0.70 -16.98 -2.42
CA GLY A 180 1.45 -16.32 -1.35
C GLY A 180 1.91 -17.33 -0.29
N GLU A 181 3.20 -17.35 0.00
CA GLU A 181 3.77 -18.16 1.08
C GLU A 181 3.90 -17.35 2.37
N ALA A 182 3.52 -17.93 3.51
CA ALA A 182 3.70 -17.27 4.79
C ALA A 182 5.19 -17.14 5.15
N PRO A 183 5.57 -16.11 5.94
CA PRO A 183 6.90 -16.03 6.50
C PRO A 183 7.27 -17.33 7.22
N SER A 184 8.50 -17.78 7.04
CA SER A 184 8.89 -19.13 7.45
C SER A 184 10.38 -19.24 7.75
N TRP A 185 10.72 -20.24 8.56
CA TRP A 185 12.10 -20.50 8.96
C TRP A 185 12.90 -21.16 7.83
N ARG A 186 14.19 -20.82 7.73
CA ARG A 186 15.19 -21.40 6.84
C ARG A 186 16.47 -21.68 7.62
N LEU A 187 17.21 -22.67 7.15
CA LEU A 187 18.56 -22.99 7.65
C LEU A 187 19.55 -22.66 6.54
N VAL A 188 20.57 -21.86 6.85
CA VAL A 188 21.66 -21.52 5.91
C VAL A 188 22.98 -21.99 6.52
N GLU A 189 23.72 -22.82 5.79
CA GLU A 189 25.04 -23.30 6.19
C GLU A 189 26.12 -22.54 5.40
N ALA A 190 26.98 -21.81 6.09
CA ALA A 190 28.05 -21.01 5.49
C ALA A 190 29.41 -21.44 6.08
N GLY A 191 30.06 -22.38 5.41
CA GLY A 191 31.28 -23.01 5.93
C GLY A 191 30.98 -23.90 7.14
N SER A 192 31.63 -23.63 8.28
CA SER A 192 31.33 -24.33 9.54
C SER A 192 30.12 -23.74 10.26
N ASP A 193 29.81 -22.47 10.04
CA ASP A 193 28.76 -21.76 10.76
C ASP A 193 27.37 -22.11 10.22
N VAL A 194 26.38 -22.14 11.13
CA VAL A 194 24.97 -22.38 10.82
C VAL A 194 24.14 -21.18 11.23
N TYR A 195 23.25 -20.76 10.33
CA TYR A 195 22.36 -19.63 10.52
C TYR A 195 20.90 -20.06 10.40
N LEU A 196 20.06 -19.45 11.21
CA LEU A 196 18.62 -19.52 11.08
C LEU A 196 18.12 -18.19 10.52
N VAL A 197 17.29 -18.25 9.49
CA VAL A 197 16.63 -17.09 8.90
C VAL A 197 15.14 -17.25 9.10
N TYR A 198 14.49 -16.26 9.70
CA TYR A 198 13.03 -16.15 9.60
C TYR A 198 12.72 -15.21 8.44
N ALA A 199 12.36 -15.81 7.30
CA ALA A 199 12.26 -15.16 6.01
C ALA A 199 10.83 -14.69 5.76
N GLY A 200 10.68 -13.46 5.28
CA GLY A 200 9.42 -12.92 4.79
C GLY A 200 8.94 -13.60 3.51
N SER A 201 7.69 -13.37 3.15
CA SER A 201 7.01 -14.03 2.05
C SER A 201 7.60 -13.78 0.66
N LEU A 202 8.35 -12.69 0.48
CA LEU A 202 9.06 -12.38 -0.77
C LEU A 202 10.56 -12.68 -0.74
N PHE A 203 11.09 -13.23 0.36
CA PHE A 203 12.53 -13.39 0.55
C PHE A 203 13.21 -14.15 -0.61
N ASP A 204 12.75 -15.37 -0.89
CA ASP A 204 13.35 -16.24 -1.92
C ASP A 204 13.19 -15.68 -3.34
N ILE A 205 12.16 -14.86 -3.58
CA ILE A 205 11.92 -14.19 -4.86
C ILE A 205 12.90 -13.03 -5.04
N LEU A 206 13.02 -12.15 -4.04
CA LEU A 206 13.84 -10.95 -4.12
C LEU A 206 15.35 -11.26 -4.06
N GLU A 207 15.75 -12.36 -3.43
CA GLU A 207 17.14 -12.82 -3.47
C GLU A 207 17.60 -13.18 -4.89
N ARG A 208 16.69 -13.58 -5.79
CA ARG A 208 17.01 -13.83 -7.20
C ARG A 208 17.25 -12.55 -8.01
N GLN A 209 16.96 -11.37 -7.43
CA GLN A 209 17.08 -10.07 -8.09
C GLN A 209 16.35 -9.98 -9.45
N PRO A 210 15.05 -10.34 -9.54
CA PRO A 210 14.28 -10.07 -10.75
C PRO A 210 14.24 -8.56 -11.04
N ASP A 211 14.08 -8.17 -12.30
CA ASP A 211 13.94 -6.76 -12.67
C ASP A 211 12.61 -6.21 -12.15
N VAL A 212 11.54 -7.01 -12.25
CA VAL A 212 10.19 -6.64 -11.81
C VAL A 212 9.48 -7.82 -11.16
N VAL A 213 8.81 -7.57 -10.03
CA VAL A 213 7.87 -8.51 -9.40
C VAL A 213 6.49 -7.88 -9.38
N ARG A 214 5.52 -8.55 -10.02
CA ARG A 214 4.11 -8.16 -10.06
C ARG A 214 3.29 -9.07 -9.18
N ILE A 215 2.64 -8.48 -8.19
CA ILE A 215 1.84 -9.16 -7.19
C ILE A 215 0.38 -8.77 -7.42
N LYS A 216 -0.43 -9.72 -7.84
CA LYS A 216 -1.87 -9.54 -7.97
C LYS A 216 -2.55 -10.02 -6.69
N VAL A 217 -3.29 -9.14 -6.02
CA VAL A 217 -4.16 -9.54 -4.89
C VAL A 217 -5.60 -9.53 -5.41
N SER A 218 -6.05 -10.70 -5.89
CA SER A 218 -7.34 -10.87 -6.56
C SER A 218 -8.51 -11.10 -5.58
N ASP A 219 -8.23 -11.75 -4.44
CA ASP A 219 -9.18 -12.12 -3.41
C ASP A 219 -8.62 -11.80 -2.01
N GLU A 220 -9.31 -12.23 -0.96
CA GLU A 220 -8.84 -12.18 0.40
C GLU A 220 -7.71 -13.18 0.68
N THR A 221 -6.69 -12.72 1.39
CA THR A 221 -5.60 -13.53 1.93
C THR A 221 -5.20 -13.06 3.32
N ARG A 222 -4.68 -13.99 4.11
CA ARG A 222 -4.06 -13.73 5.41
C ARG A 222 -2.55 -13.64 5.33
N VAL A 223 -1.98 -13.93 4.15
CA VAL A 223 -0.53 -13.97 3.95
C VAL A 223 -0.02 -12.54 3.72
N PRO A 224 0.88 -12.03 4.59
CA PRO A 224 1.47 -10.71 4.41
C PRO A 224 2.37 -10.67 3.17
N VAL A 225 2.51 -9.51 2.55
CA VAL A 225 3.44 -9.26 1.44
C VAL A 225 4.67 -8.55 2.02
N THR A 226 5.75 -9.28 2.30
CA THR A 226 6.88 -8.73 3.06
C THR A 226 8.24 -9.12 2.50
N SER A 227 9.12 -8.13 2.35
CA SER A 227 10.52 -8.29 1.96
C SER A 227 11.46 -8.41 3.17
N GLN A 228 10.94 -8.54 4.40
CA GLN A 228 11.75 -8.57 5.61
C GLN A 228 12.34 -9.94 5.88
N PHE A 229 13.45 -9.99 6.60
CA PHE A 229 13.97 -11.21 7.20
C PHE A 229 14.71 -10.89 8.51
N ALA A 230 14.76 -11.88 9.40
CA ALA A 230 15.54 -11.82 10.62
C ALA A 230 16.60 -12.92 10.62
N LEU A 231 17.82 -12.59 11.06
CA LEU A 231 18.98 -13.47 10.99
C LEU A 231 19.50 -13.81 12.39
N PHE A 232 19.79 -15.09 12.60
CA PHE A 232 20.32 -15.64 13.84
C PHE A 232 21.51 -16.56 13.54
N LYS A 233 22.58 -16.46 14.32
CA LYS A 233 23.69 -17.42 14.30
C LYS A 233 23.46 -18.49 15.37
N LEU A 234 23.62 -19.76 15.00
CA LEU A 234 23.67 -20.87 15.95
C LEU A 234 25.00 -20.80 16.74
N GLU A 235 24.94 -20.89 18.06
CA GLU A 235 26.15 -20.75 18.89
C GLU A 235 26.98 -22.04 19.00
N ASP A 236 26.35 -23.20 18.85
CA ASP A 236 27.00 -24.50 19.02
C ASP A 236 26.67 -25.43 17.84
N ASP A 237 27.70 -25.82 17.09
CA ASP A 237 27.57 -26.72 15.93
C ASP A 237 26.97 -28.08 16.30
N ARG A 238 27.05 -28.51 17.56
CA ARG A 238 26.44 -29.77 18.03
C ARG A 238 24.91 -29.71 18.00
N ASP A 239 24.32 -28.53 17.99
CA ASP A 239 22.86 -28.34 17.90
C ASP A 239 22.36 -28.25 16.45
N ARG A 240 23.23 -28.46 15.44
CA ARG A 240 22.86 -28.36 14.01
C ARG A 240 21.67 -29.24 13.62
N ASP A 241 21.66 -30.49 14.05
CA ASP A 241 20.55 -31.41 13.73
C ASP A 241 19.25 -31.00 14.42
N ARG A 242 19.33 -30.41 15.62
CA ARG A 242 18.17 -29.86 16.33
C ARG A 242 17.65 -28.61 15.65
N ALA A 243 18.53 -27.72 15.20
CA ALA A 243 18.15 -26.54 14.43
C ALA A 243 17.48 -26.94 13.10
N ARG A 244 18.01 -27.96 12.41
CA ARG A 244 17.39 -28.51 11.20
C ARG A 244 16.01 -29.10 11.45
N ALA A 245 15.85 -29.86 12.54
CA ALA A 245 14.56 -30.41 12.94
C ALA A 245 13.55 -29.30 13.30
N PHE A 246 13.99 -28.25 13.99
CA PHE A 246 13.18 -27.06 14.28
C PHE A 246 12.73 -26.37 12.99
N VAL A 247 13.64 -26.06 12.07
CA VAL A 247 13.29 -25.39 10.81
C VAL A 247 12.30 -26.22 9.98
N ALA A 248 12.40 -27.54 10.00
CA ALA A 248 11.47 -28.42 9.31
C ALA A 248 10.06 -28.45 9.93
N ALA A 249 9.93 -28.20 11.24
CA ALA A 249 8.67 -28.23 11.97
C ALA A 249 8.66 -27.24 13.15
N PRO A 250 8.64 -25.91 12.89
CA PRO A 250 8.92 -24.87 13.89
C PRO A 250 7.85 -24.76 14.98
N HIS A 251 6.65 -25.31 14.76
CA HIS A 251 5.56 -25.34 15.73
C HIS A 251 5.40 -26.69 16.45
N GLU A 252 6.19 -27.70 16.07
CA GLU A 252 6.16 -29.04 16.68
C GLU A 252 7.44 -29.35 17.48
N VAL A 253 8.57 -28.79 17.05
CA VAL A 253 9.87 -28.99 17.68
C VAL A 253 10.24 -27.73 18.46
N ALA A 254 10.49 -27.87 19.76
CA ALA A 254 10.92 -26.74 20.57
C ALA A 254 12.35 -26.27 20.17
N PRO A 255 12.58 -24.97 19.93
CA PRO A 255 13.91 -24.44 19.61
C PRO A 255 14.79 -24.31 20.87
N ALA A 256 15.12 -25.45 21.49
CA ALA A 256 15.85 -25.56 22.74
C ALA A 256 17.39 -25.52 22.55
N PHE A 257 17.87 -24.59 21.73
CA PHE A 257 19.29 -24.35 21.44
C PHE A 257 19.58 -22.85 21.48
N HIS A 258 20.84 -22.48 21.72
CA HIS A 258 21.22 -21.07 21.84
C HIS A 258 21.53 -20.48 20.47
N VAL A 259 20.98 -19.29 20.24
CA VAL A 259 21.24 -18.47 19.06
C VAL A 259 21.64 -17.06 19.48
N ARG A 260 22.35 -16.37 18.58
CA ARG A 260 22.61 -14.94 18.66
C ARG A 260 21.88 -14.22 17.55
N TYR A 261 21.09 -13.22 17.90
CA TYR A 261 20.36 -12.40 16.95
C TYR A 261 21.31 -11.38 16.30
N LEU A 262 21.39 -11.42 14.96
CA LEU A 262 22.27 -10.54 14.18
C LEU A 262 21.53 -9.30 13.66
N GLY A 263 20.22 -9.41 13.42
CA GLY A 263 19.38 -8.26 13.07
C GLY A 263 18.16 -8.63 12.24
N THR A 264 17.39 -7.59 11.89
CA THR A 264 16.26 -7.64 10.95
C THR A 264 16.48 -6.58 9.90
N ALA A 265 16.27 -6.94 8.63
CA ALA A 265 16.41 -6.06 7.48
C ALA A 265 15.35 -6.41 6.43
N ALA A 266 15.16 -5.53 5.45
CA ALA A 266 14.59 -5.92 4.16
C ALA A 266 15.68 -6.51 3.27
N VAL A 267 15.32 -7.48 2.42
CA VAL A 267 16.21 -8.04 1.40
C VAL A 267 16.76 -6.92 0.53
N ARG A 268 18.10 -6.84 0.42
CA ARG A 268 18.72 -5.90 -0.52
C ARG A 268 18.34 -6.30 -1.93
N THR A 269 17.60 -5.44 -2.62
CA THR A 269 17.21 -5.67 -4.01
C THR A 269 17.04 -4.38 -4.81
N ASN A 270 17.30 -4.46 -6.11
CA ASN A 270 16.98 -3.42 -7.10
C ASN A 270 15.69 -3.72 -7.90
N THR A 271 14.94 -4.76 -7.51
CA THR A 271 13.67 -5.18 -8.13
C THR A 271 12.62 -4.08 -8.06
N THR A 272 11.93 -3.78 -9.17
CA THR A 272 10.71 -2.96 -9.12
C THR A 272 9.54 -3.81 -8.62
N ILE A 273 8.84 -3.37 -7.58
CA ILE A 273 7.74 -4.15 -6.98
C ILE A 273 6.40 -3.48 -7.31
N GLU A 274 5.53 -4.20 -8.00
CA GLU A 274 4.20 -3.71 -8.37
C GLU A 274 3.13 -4.58 -7.70
N ILE A 275 2.35 -4.01 -6.78
CA ILE A 275 1.13 -4.62 -6.24
C ILE A 275 -0.06 -4.05 -6.97
N ARG A 276 -0.95 -4.92 -7.45
CA ARG A 276 -2.23 -4.52 -8.07
C ARG A 276 -3.38 -5.40 -7.62
N GLY A 277 -4.58 -4.84 -7.56
CA GLY A 277 -5.82 -5.60 -7.46
C GLY A 277 -6.76 -5.16 -6.35
N LEU A 278 -8.04 -5.47 -6.48
CA LEU A 278 -9.06 -5.02 -5.53
C LEU A 278 -9.25 -5.98 -4.33
N GLY A 279 -8.38 -6.98 -4.18
CA GLY A 279 -8.42 -7.96 -3.11
C GLY A 279 -8.02 -7.40 -1.75
N ARG A 280 -7.92 -8.31 -0.77
CA ARG A 280 -7.82 -7.95 0.66
C ARG A 280 -6.71 -8.70 1.38
N ILE A 281 -5.86 -8.00 2.11
CA ILE A 281 -4.96 -8.61 3.10
C ILE A 281 -5.56 -8.40 4.49
N ASN A 282 -5.92 -9.49 5.18
CA ASN A 282 -6.63 -9.45 6.45
C ASN A 282 -5.74 -9.90 7.63
N GLY A 283 -5.54 -8.99 8.59
CA GLY A 283 -4.76 -9.21 9.80
C GLY A 283 -5.54 -9.73 11.02
N ASP A 284 -6.81 -10.09 10.88
CA ASP A 284 -7.69 -10.52 11.98
C ASP A 284 -7.08 -11.61 12.88
N HIS A 285 -6.44 -12.60 12.27
CA HIS A 285 -5.79 -13.72 12.91
C HIS A 285 -4.59 -13.34 13.79
N LEU A 286 -4.08 -12.11 13.65
CA LEU A 286 -2.98 -11.56 14.43
C LEU A 286 -3.46 -10.66 15.57
N GLN A 287 -4.77 -10.41 15.75
CA GLN A 287 -5.28 -9.55 16.81
C GLN A 287 -5.28 -10.20 18.22
N HIS A 288 -4.33 -11.10 18.48
CA HIS A 288 -4.18 -11.75 19.77
C HIS A 288 -3.72 -10.72 20.83
N ARG A 289 -4.54 -10.49 21.86
CA ARG A 289 -4.32 -9.44 22.88
C ARG A 289 -2.95 -9.50 23.55
N ASP A 290 -2.41 -10.70 23.76
CA ASP A 290 -1.09 -10.80 24.36
C ASP A 290 -0.04 -10.20 23.41
N LEU A 291 -0.01 -10.64 22.14
CA LEU A 291 1.00 -10.24 21.13
C LEU A 291 0.86 -8.80 20.62
N SER A 292 -0.32 -8.20 20.77
CA SER A 292 -0.61 -6.85 20.27
C SER A 292 0.09 -5.74 21.05
N HIS A 293 0.47 -5.95 22.31
CA HIS A 293 1.09 -4.89 23.11
C HIS A 293 2.61 -5.04 23.21
N ARG A 294 3.35 -4.36 22.32
CA ARG A 294 4.83 -4.42 22.26
C ARG A 294 5.51 -4.13 23.60
N TRP A 295 4.89 -3.33 24.46
CA TRP A 295 5.43 -2.98 25.78
C TRP A 295 5.48 -4.16 26.76
N HIS A 296 4.71 -5.22 26.53
CA HIS A 296 4.76 -6.45 27.31
C HIS A 296 6.02 -7.27 27.01
N TYR A 297 6.74 -6.97 25.92
CA TYR A 297 7.87 -7.78 25.49
C TYR A 297 9.23 -7.16 25.78
N ARG A 298 10.19 -8.04 26.04
CA ARG A 298 11.61 -7.74 26.07
C ARG A 298 12.09 -7.61 24.62
N GLY A 299 13.00 -6.67 24.37
CA GLY A 299 13.68 -6.63 23.07
C GLY A 299 14.47 -7.92 22.84
N LEU A 300 14.67 -8.29 21.57
CA LEU A 300 15.56 -9.39 21.21
C LEU A 300 16.98 -9.10 21.75
N PRO A 301 17.62 -10.02 22.50
CA PRO A 301 18.97 -9.85 23.00
C PRO A 301 19.95 -9.69 21.83
N ARG A 302 20.60 -8.52 21.70
CA ARG A 302 21.53 -8.22 20.60
C ARG A 302 22.98 -8.65 20.89
N SER A 303 23.36 -8.75 22.16
CA SER A 303 24.74 -9.01 22.60
C SER A 303 24.93 -10.35 23.31
N GLU A 304 23.85 -11.10 23.52
CA GLU A 304 23.84 -12.31 24.33
C GLU A 304 23.16 -13.44 23.57
N ALA A 305 23.66 -14.65 23.81
CA ALA A 305 23.01 -15.85 23.32
C ALA A 305 21.76 -16.15 24.14
N PHE A 306 20.68 -16.55 23.47
CA PHE A 306 19.40 -16.90 24.09
C PHE A 306 18.74 -18.03 23.31
N ARG A 307 17.66 -18.61 23.84
CA ARG A 307 16.88 -19.62 23.09
C ARG A 307 15.60 -18.97 22.59
N LEU A 308 15.18 -19.32 21.38
CA LEU A 308 13.91 -18.84 20.83
C LEU A 308 12.70 -19.32 21.66
N SER A 309 12.87 -20.42 22.43
CA SER A 309 11.90 -20.94 23.38
C SER A 309 11.86 -20.19 24.72
N ASP A 310 12.80 -19.27 24.97
CA ASP A 310 12.82 -18.51 26.22
C ASP A 310 11.66 -17.51 26.27
N VAL A 311 11.18 -17.22 27.49
CA VAL A 311 10.08 -16.29 27.73
C VAL A 311 10.52 -14.86 27.37
N ALA A 312 9.83 -14.27 26.40
CA ALA A 312 10.05 -12.91 25.92
C ALA A 312 9.21 -11.88 26.68
N SER A 313 8.14 -12.29 27.38
CA SER A 313 7.30 -11.37 28.14
C SER A 313 8.03 -10.77 29.36
N ARG A 314 7.66 -9.55 29.71
CA ARG A 314 8.07 -8.88 30.96
C ARG A 314 7.35 -9.47 32.16
N ASN A 315 6.10 -9.91 31.95
CA ASN A 315 5.34 -10.71 32.92
C ASN A 315 5.53 -12.21 32.61
N PRO A 316 6.31 -12.96 33.40
CA PRO A 316 6.61 -14.36 33.11
C PRO A 316 5.39 -15.28 33.02
N ASP A 317 4.28 -14.90 33.67
CA ASP A 317 3.04 -15.69 33.71
C ASP A 317 2.31 -15.73 32.35
N GLU A 318 2.65 -14.84 31.41
CA GLU A 318 2.08 -14.82 30.05
C GLU A 318 2.64 -15.93 29.14
N GLY A 319 3.81 -16.50 29.46
CA GLY A 319 4.38 -17.65 28.72
C GLY A 319 4.73 -17.42 27.25
N VAL A 320 4.72 -16.17 26.76
CA VAL A 320 5.03 -15.83 25.35
C VAL A 320 6.53 -15.94 25.09
N THR A 321 6.90 -16.64 24.02
CA THR A 321 8.29 -16.95 23.64
C THR A 321 8.88 -15.94 22.65
N TYR A 322 10.21 -15.89 22.53
CA TYR A 322 10.89 -15.07 21.51
C TYR A 322 10.53 -15.47 20.07
N GLN A 323 10.31 -16.77 19.82
CA GLN A 323 9.81 -17.25 18.53
C GLN A 323 8.48 -16.56 18.16
N GLN A 324 7.49 -16.60 19.06
CA GLN A 324 6.16 -16.03 18.80
C GLN A 324 6.21 -14.51 18.58
N VAL A 325 7.02 -13.79 19.36
CA VAL A 325 7.21 -12.34 19.18
C VAL A 325 7.81 -12.02 17.81
N LEU A 326 8.77 -12.81 17.34
CA LEU A 326 9.40 -12.61 16.04
C LEU A 326 8.42 -12.91 14.89
N GLU A 327 7.72 -14.04 14.98
CA GLU A 327 6.73 -14.45 13.99
C GLU A 327 5.63 -13.39 13.86
N TYR A 328 5.19 -12.84 14.99
CA TYR A 328 4.26 -11.72 15.05
C TYR A 328 4.81 -10.43 14.41
N GLN A 329 6.06 -10.06 14.70
CA GLN A 329 6.64 -8.80 14.22
C GLN A 329 6.68 -8.68 12.69
N LEU A 330 7.05 -9.76 12.00
CA LEU A 330 7.06 -9.78 10.53
C LEU A 330 5.63 -9.98 9.97
N SER A 331 4.81 -10.82 10.60
CA SER A 331 3.47 -11.12 10.07
C SER A 331 2.49 -9.96 10.22
N SER A 332 2.63 -9.17 11.29
CA SER A 332 1.79 -7.99 11.54
C SER A 332 2.04 -6.84 10.57
N GLY A 333 3.18 -6.81 9.89
CA GLY A 333 3.48 -5.89 8.79
C GLY A 333 2.86 -6.38 7.49
N LEU A 334 1.52 -6.33 7.40
CA LEU A 334 0.71 -6.90 6.31
C LEU A 334 1.20 -6.56 4.90
N VAL A 335 1.76 -5.37 4.70
CA VAL A 335 2.54 -5.01 3.51
C VAL A 335 3.80 -4.30 3.95
N THR A 336 4.96 -4.96 3.87
CA THR A 336 6.23 -4.35 4.30
C THR A 336 7.31 -4.55 3.25
N LEU A 337 7.59 -3.51 2.47
CA LEU A 337 8.41 -3.60 1.27
C LEU A 337 9.49 -2.54 1.24
N SER A 338 10.69 -2.95 0.82
CA SER A 338 11.77 -2.04 0.46
C SER A 338 12.39 -2.44 -0.87
N SER A 339 12.74 -1.45 -1.69
CA SER A 339 13.47 -1.64 -2.95
C SER A 339 14.39 -0.45 -3.25
N THR A 340 15.54 -0.75 -3.85
CA THR A 340 16.49 0.24 -4.37
C THR A 340 16.30 0.54 -5.86
N SER A 341 15.25 0.00 -6.49
CA SER A 341 14.96 0.18 -7.92
C SER A 341 15.06 1.65 -8.35
N ARG A 342 15.57 1.84 -9.56
CA ARG A 342 15.73 3.16 -10.20
C ARG A 342 14.59 3.51 -11.14
N SER A 343 13.55 2.68 -11.19
CA SER A 343 12.28 3.02 -11.83
C SER A 343 11.74 4.33 -11.24
N GLU A 344 10.83 4.99 -11.98
CA GLU A 344 10.17 6.23 -11.53
C GLU A 344 9.61 6.08 -10.11
N TYR A 345 8.99 4.93 -9.84
CA TYR A 345 8.65 4.47 -8.50
C TYR A 345 9.26 3.09 -8.28
N ALA A 346 9.99 2.91 -7.19
CA ALA A 346 10.60 1.62 -6.85
C ALA A 346 9.54 0.59 -6.39
N ILE A 347 8.45 1.09 -5.80
CA ILE A 347 7.29 0.30 -5.40
C ILE A 347 6.04 1.03 -5.88
N THR A 348 5.13 0.31 -6.54
CA THR A 348 3.80 0.81 -6.89
C THR A 348 2.75 -0.08 -6.26
N LEU A 349 1.74 0.52 -5.62
CA LEU A 349 0.55 -0.14 -5.12
C LEU A 349 -0.66 0.52 -5.77
N ASP A 350 -1.37 -0.22 -6.61
CA ASP A 350 -2.56 0.27 -7.32
C ASP A 350 -3.77 -0.63 -7.04
N GLY A 351 -4.63 -0.14 -6.13
CA GLY A 351 -5.70 -0.92 -5.56
C GLY A 351 -5.17 -1.96 -4.58
N LEU A 352 -5.64 -1.87 -3.33
CA LEU A 352 -5.51 -2.91 -2.31
C LEU A 352 -6.44 -2.57 -1.15
N THR A 353 -7.02 -3.57 -0.52
CA THR A 353 -7.64 -3.40 0.80
C THR A 353 -6.78 -4.07 1.87
N VAL A 354 -6.42 -3.35 2.92
CA VAL A 354 -5.81 -3.91 4.13
C VAL A 354 -6.82 -3.80 5.26
N THR A 355 -7.11 -4.90 5.94
CA THR A 355 -8.12 -4.90 7.00
C THR A 355 -7.65 -5.48 8.30
N ASN A 356 -8.26 -5.01 9.38
CA ASN A 356 -8.08 -5.56 10.73
C ASN A 356 -6.61 -5.63 11.14
N ALA A 357 -5.82 -4.60 10.79
CA ALA A 357 -4.41 -4.62 11.15
C ALA A 357 -4.24 -4.72 12.68
N PRO A 358 -3.33 -5.57 13.16
CA PRO A 358 -3.12 -5.75 14.58
C PRO A 358 -2.25 -4.60 15.14
N SER A 359 -2.33 -4.35 16.44
CA SER A 359 -1.47 -3.34 17.08
C SER A 359 0.00 -3.77 17.02
N ARG A 360 0.86 -2.94 16.43
CA ARG A 360 2.29 -3.25 16.28
C ARG A 360 3.22 -2.06 16.56
N HIS A 361 2.65 -0.91 16.94
CA HIS A 361 3.35 0.35 17.21
C HIS A 361 4.19 0.86 16.03
N GLN A 362 3.70 0.55 14.83
CA GLN A 362 4.22 0.90 13.52
C GLN A 362 3.07 0.76 12.53
N ALA A 363 3.18 1.37 11.35
CA ALA A 363 2.24 1.13 10.27
C ALA A 363 2.16 -0.36 9.91
N ALA A 364 0.98 -0.86 9.55
CA ALA A 364 0.83 -2.19 8.96
C ALA A 364 1.26 -2.24 7.49
N ILE A 365 1.34 -1.06 6.87
CA ILE A 365 1.81 -0.85 5.51
C ILE A 365 3.07 0.03 5.61
N ASN A 366 4.24 -0.56 5.39
CA ASN A 366 5.53 0.15 5.39
C ASN A 366 6.16 0.02 4.01
N LEU A 367 6.31 1.16 3.31
CA LEU A 367 6.91 1.19 1.98
C LEU A 367 8.16 2.08 1.99
N ASN A 368 9.31 1.47 1.74
CA ASN A 368 10.60 2.16 1.72
C ASN A 368 10.86 3.01 2.98
N VAL A 369 10.37 2.54 4.13
CA VAL A 369 10.45 3.29 5.40
C VAL A 369 11.88 3.36 5.92
N VAL A 370 12.17 4.44 6.64
CA VAL A 370 13.50 4.69 7.19
C VAL A 370 13.88 3.72 8.31
N THR A 371 12.90 3.18 9.02
CA THR A 371 13.10 2.27 10.15
C THR A 371 13.46 0.85 9.73
N LEU A 372 13.43 0.55 8.43
CA LEU A 372 13.72 -0.75 7.85
C LEU A 372 14.97 -0.67 6.95
N PRO A 373 16.16 -1.00 7.46
CA PRO A 373 17.37 -1.03 6.65
C PRO A 373 17.30 -2.14 5.61
N MET A 374 18.06 -1.99 4.53
CA MET A 374 18.26 -3.04 3.54
C MET A 374 19.61 -3.73 3.77
N ALA A 375 19.63 -5.05 3.60
CA ALA A 375 20.84 -5.86 3.64
C ALA A 375 20.62 -7.16 2.85
N SER A 376 21.67 -7.66 2.22
CA SER A 376 21.79 -9.06 1.83
C SER A 376 22.07 -9.93 3.07
N PHE A 377 21.98 -11.25 2.92
CA PHE A 377 22.34 -12.19 3.97
C PHE A 377 23.76 -11.93 4.52
N ASP A 378 24.75 -11.81 3.63
CA ASP A 378 26.15 -11.61 4.00
C ASP A 378 26.37 -10.25 4.69
N GLU A 379 25.75 -9.18 4.18
CA GLU A 379 25.85 -7.87 4.82
C GLU A 379 25.28 -7.88 6.23
N LEU A 380 24.10 -8.47 6.43
CA LEU A 380 23.50 -8.54 7.77
C LEU A 380 24.32 -9.42 8.72
N ARG A 381 24.86 -10.55 8.21
CA ARG A 381 25.78 -11.42 8.96
C ARG A 381 27.00 -10.65 9.46
N ASP A 382 27.55 -9.78 8.62
CA ASP A 382 28.77 -9.03 8.89
C ASP A 382 28.48 -7.69 9.62
N GLY A 383 27.21 -7.42 9.97
CA GLY A 383 26.78 -6.25 10.73
C GLY A 383 26.65 -4.97 9.90
N HIS A 384 26.51 -5.10 8.58
CA HIS A 384 26.34 -4.01 7.63
C HIS A 384 24.85 -3.79 7.33
N LEU A 385 24.36 -2.59 7.65
CA LEU A 385 22.98 -2.16 7.41
C LEU A 385 22.98 -0.87 6.58
N ASP A 386 22.14 -0.81 5.57
CA ASP A 386 21.99 0.36 4.72
C ASP A 386 20.57 0.92 4.81
N PHE A 387 20.43 1.97 5.61
CA PHE A 387 19.16 2.65 5.80
C PHE A 387 18.85 3.70 4.71
N ALA A 388 19.87 4.10 3.94
CA ALA A 388 19.72 5.07 2.86
C ALA A 388 19.32 4.40 1.54
N ALA A 389 19.65 3.13 1.35
CA ALA A 389 19.30 2.33 0.17
C ALA A 389 17.83 2.43 -0.23
N SER A 390 16.92 2.33 0.74
CA SER A 390 15.47 2.37 0.51
C SER A 390 14.91 3.79 0.30
N ASN A 391 15.75 4.84 0.22
CA ASN A 391 15.27 6.19 -0.10
C ASN A 391 14.96 6.33 -1.60
N ARG A 392 13.91 5.63 -2.05
CA ARG A 392 13.41 5.66 -3.42
C ARG A 392 11.91 5.93 -3.42
N PRO A 393 11.41 6.74 -4.38
CA PRO A 393 10.01 7.10 -4.45
C PRO A 393 9.12 5.86 -4.59
N VAL A 394 7.94 5.92 -3.99
CA VAL A 394 6.88 4.93 -4.16
C VAL A 394 5.58 5.61 -4.58
N HIS A 395 4.72 4.86 -5.27
CA HIS A 395 3.39 5.33 -5.65
C HIS A 395 2.32 4.45 -5.03
N VAL A 396 1.36 5.05 -4.34
CA VAL A 396 0.24 4.36 -3.72
C VAL A 396 -1.05 5.02 -4.21
N SER A 397 -1.91 4.24 -4.87
CA SER A 397 -3.22 4.68 -5.34
C SER A 397 -4.31 3.68 -5.01
N GLY A 398 -5.51 4.15 -4.69
CA GLY A 398 -6.69 3.30 -4.49
C GLY A 398 -6.64 2.39 -3.24
N LEU A 399 -5.73 2.65 -2.31
CA LEU A 399 -5.57 1.91 -1.06
C LEU A 399 -6.77 2.15 -0.12
N LYS A 400 -7.26 1.08 0.49
CA LYS A 400 -8.29 1.12 1.54
C LYS A 400 -7.77 0.43 2.80
N VAL A 401 -7.72 1.14 3.91
CA VAL A 401 -7.45 0.58 5.24
C VAL A 401 -8.77 0.56 6.00
N VAL A 402 -9.25 -0.62 6.40
CA VAL A 402 -10.57 -0.80 7.01
C VAL A 402 -10.52 -1.67 8.26
N GLY A 403 -11.12 -1.20 9.35
CA GLY A 403 -11.26 -1.99 10.57
C GLY A 403 -9.99 -2.05 11.41
N ASN A 404 -9.08 -1.08 11.25
CA ASN A 404 -7.99 -0.88 12.21
C ASN A 404 -8.55 -0.20 13.47
N TRP A 405 -9.23 -1.00 14.29
CA TRP A 405 -9.87 -0.57 15.53
C TRP A 405 -8.91 -0.45 16.71
N HIS A 406 -7.73 -1.07 16.60
CA HIS A 406 -6.75 -1.09 17.69
C HIS A 406 -5.80 0.10 17.57
N ASP A 407 -5.41 0.65 18.73
CA ASP A 407 -4.36 1.66 18.81
C ASP A 407 -3.03 1.10 18.30
N ALA A 408 -2.10 1.97 17.90
CA ALA A 408 -0.80 1.58 17.37
C ALA A 408 -0.86 0.65 16.14
N ALA A 409 -1.96 0.73 15.37
CA ALA A 409 -2.16 0.14 14.06
C ALA A 409 -2.32 1.25 13.01
N ASP A 410 -1.24 2.01 12.84
CA ASP A 410 -1.18 3.25 12.05
C ASP A 410 -1.56 3.00 10.57
N GLY A 411 -1.92 4.09 9.89
CA GLY A 411 -2.07 4.11 8.43
C GLY A 411 -0.74 3.88 7.72
N PRO A 412 -0.70 3.95 6.38
CA PRO A 412 0.51 3.68 5.63
C PRO A 412 1.65 4.64 5.99
N GLU A 413 2.85 4.08 6.17
CA GLU A 413 4.09 4.84 6.33
C GLU A 413 4.94 4.68 5.07
N VAL A 414 5.23 5.81 4.43
CA VAL A 414 5.98 5.88 3.18
C VAL A 414 7.22 6.74 3.41
N GLY A 415 8.39 6.15 3.21
CA GLY A 415 9.67 6.81 3.52
C GLY A 415 10.48 7.30 2.33
N GLY A 416 10.06 7.04 1.09
CA GLY A 416 10.81 7.43 -0.11
C GLY A 416 10.69 8.92 -0.43
N ASP A 417 11.81 9.60 -0.65
CA ASP A 417 11.82 10.96 -1.23
C ASP A 417 11.10 10.98 -2.60
N GLY A 418 10.20 11.94 -2.78
CA GLY A 418 9.43 12.10 -4.04
C GLY A 418 8.25 11.15 -4.19
N SER A 419 7.82 10.48 -3.12
CA SER A 419 6.69 9.53 -3.17
C SER A 419 5.34 10.22 -3.39
N LEU A 420 4.41 9.51 -4.04
CA LEU A 420 3.03 9.95 -4.27
C LEU A 420 2.04 8.97 -3.64
N ILE A 421 1.12 9.48 -2.83
CA ILE A 421 0.03 8.73 -2.22
C ILE A 421 -1.27 9.42 -2.59
N GLU A 422 -2.22 8.73 -3.20
CA GLU A 422 -3.44 9.35 -3.69
C GLU A 422 -4.69 8.47 -3.64
N HIS A 423 -5.85 9.10 -3.54
CA HIS A 423 -7.15 8.43 -3.61
C HIS A 423 -7.26 7.28 -2.59
N VAL A 424 -6.88 7.53 -1.34
CA VAL A 424 -6.83 6.51 -0.28
C VAL A 424 -7.96 6.71 0.74
N PHE A 425 -8.46 5.60 1.28
CA PHE A 425 -9.44 5.57 2.37
C PHE A 425 -8.82 4.95 3.60
N LEU A 426 -8.83 5.66 4.74
CA LEU A 426 -8.15 5.27 5.96
C LEU A 426 -9.12 5.26 7.14
N HIS A 427 -9.46 4.07 7.63
CA HIS A 427 -10.08 3.89 8.94
C HIS A 427 -9.02 3.38 9.92
N VAL A 428 -8.54 4.28 10.77
CA VAL A 428 -7.33 4.09 11.59
C VAL A 428 -7.55 4.64 13.00
N ALA A 429 -7.20 3.86 14.02
CA ALA A 429 -7.28 4.25 15.44
C ALA A 429 -5.92 4.69 16.02
N ASP A 430 -5.08 5.30 15.18
CA ASP A 430 -3.81 5.94 15.52
C ASP A 430 -3.45 6.91 14.37
N ASP A 431 -2.17 7.21 14.13
CA ASP A 431 -1.73 8.12 13.08
C ASP A 431 -2.16 7.64 11.68
N ALA A 432 -3.09 8.34 11.02
CA ALA A 432 -3.62 7.93 9.72
C ALA A 432 -2.66 8.26 8.57
N ILE A 433 -2.13 9.47 8.52
CA ILE A 433 -1.14 9.92 7.54
C ILE A 433 0.18 10.17 8.25
N LYS A 434 1.28 9.59 7.77
CA LYS A 434 2.63 9.90 8.23
C LYS A 434 3.46 10.53 7.13
N LEU A 435 3.99 11.71 7.40
CA LEU A 435 4.88 12.42 6.50
C LEU A 435 6.32 12.29 7.00
N ALA A 436 7.08 11.38 6.42
CA ALA A 436 8.39 10.95 6.95
C ALA A 436 9.57 11.18 5.98
N ALA A 437 9.36 11.86 4.86
CA ALA A 437 10.39 12.12 3.86
C ALA A 437 10.14 13.44 3.10
N LYS A 438 11.14 13.84 2.30
CA LYS A 438 11.10 15.02 1.44
C LYS A 438 10.25 14.78 0.18
N ASN A 439 9.70 15.86 -0.36
CA ASN A 439 8.93 15.91 -1.61
C ASN A 439 7.79 14.88 -1.69
N VAL A 440 7.26 14.43 -0.55
CA VAL A 440 6.15 13.47 -0.51
C VAL A 440 4.85 14.22 -0.78
N ARG A 441 4.02 13.64 -1.65
CA ARG A 441 2.71 14.17 -2.00
C ARG A 441 1.60 13.24 -1.52
N TYR A 442 0.64 13.79 -0.79
CA TYR A 442 -0.63 13.14 -0.50
C TYR A 442 -1.76 13.87 -1.23
N ARG A 443 -2.66 13.15 -1.89
CA ARG A 443 -3.80 13.73 -2.61
C ARG A 443 -5.10 12.96 -2.36
N ASP A 444 -6.18 13.66 -2.07
CA ASP A 444 -7.53 13.09 -1.96
C ASP A 444 -7.60 11.90 -0.98
N VAL A 445 -7.40 12.20 0.30
CA VAL A 445 -7.37 11.20 1.38
C VAL A 445 -8.65 11.28 2.19
N THR A 446 -9.42 10.20 2.26
CA THR A 446 -10.59 10.10 3.15
C THR A 446 -10.20 9.42 4.45
N VAL A 447 -10.55 10.01 5.59
CA VAL A 447 -10.19 9.49 6.92
C VAL A 447 -11.40 9.29 7.83
N LEU A 448 -11.44 8.13 8.49
CA LEU A 448 -12.20 7.85 9.70
C LEU A 448 -11.21 7.67 10.85
N GLN A 449 -11.05 8.72 11.66
CA GLN A 449 -10.08 8.75 12.74
C GLN A 449 -10.69 8.16 14.02
N GLY A 450 -10.01 7.17 14.58
CA GLY A 450 -10.34 6.56 15.87
C GLY A 450 -9.96 7.45 17.05
N ASP A 451 -9.68 6.82 18.20
CA ASP A 451 -9.57 7.51 19.48
C ASP A 451 -8.13 7.86 19.91
N ALA A 452 -7.12 7.30 19.25
CA ALA A 452 -5.70 7.65 19.41
C ALA A 452 -5.09 8.21 18.09
N GLY A 453 -3.84 8.70 18.17
CA GLY A 453 -3.07 9.28 17.06
C GLY A 453 -3.65 10.54 16.40
N GLY A 454 -2.90 11.14 15.48
CA GLY A 454 -3.38 12.27 14.68
C GLY A 454 -3.95 11.83 13.32
N VAL A 455 -4.75 12.68 12.69
CA VAL A 455 -5.09 12.47 11.27
C VAL A 455 -3.81 12.56 10.42
N MET A 456 -2.92 13.49 10.78
CA MET A 456 -1.61 13.67 10.17
C MET A 456 -0.54 13.76 11.26
N ASN A 457 0.49 12.93 11.14
CA ASN A 457 1.72 12.99 11.92
C ASN A 457 2.89 13.41 11.02
N ILE A 458 3.38 14.63 11.25
CA ILE A 458 4.47 15.25 10.51
C ILE A 458 5.80 14.89 11.18
N GLY A 459 6.64 14.17 10.45
CA GLY A 459 7.97 13.76 10.91
C GLY A 459 8.02 12.39 11.59
N SER A 460 6.92 11.63 11.67
CA SER A 460 6.90 10.26 12.20
C SER A 460 7.72 10.10 13.51
N TYR A 461 7.46 10.99 14.47
CA TYR A 461 8.14 11.01 15.78
C TYR A 461 9.66 11.24 15.77
N GLY A 462 10.26 11.63 14.63
CA GLY A 462 11.71 11.70 14.43
C GLY A 462 12.31 10.51 13.69
N TYR A 463 11.51 9.47 13.41
CA TYR A 463 11.88 8.37 12.51
C TYR A 463 11.58 8.77 11.06
N ASN A 464 12.27 9.81 10.57
CA ASN A 464 12.07 10.36 9.24
C ASN A 464 13.40 10.64 8.51
N ARG A 465 13.32 10.99 7.22
CA ARG A 465 14.42 11.44 6.35
C ARG A 465 14.40 12.96 6.13
N GLY A 466 13.95 13.71 7.13
CA GLY A 466 13.53 15.09 7.01
C GLY A 466 12.16 15.23 6.34
N VAL A 467 11.54 16.39 6.53
CA VAL A 467 10.36 16.81 5.77
C VAL A 467 10.69 18.15 5.14
N GLU A 468 10.66 18.21 3.82
CA GLU A 468 10.96 19.40 3.01
C GLU A 468 10.28 19.27 1.65
N GLY A 469 9.63 20.33 1.16
CA GLY A 469 8.98 20.34 -0.16
C GLY A 469 7.75 19.43 -0.28
N SER A 470 7.29 18.87 0.84
CA SER A 470 6.17 17.93 0.88
C SER A 470 4.82 18.65 0.86
N PHE A 471 3.82 18.02 0.25
CA PHE A 471 2.52 18.65 -0.01
C PHE A 471 1.38 17.66 0.28
N VAL A 472 0.43 18.05 1.12
CA VAL A 472 -0.76 17.24 1.42
C VAL A 472 -1.98 18.02 0.97
N GLU A 473 -2.73 17.48 0.01
CA GLU A 473 -3.93 18.11 -0.54
C GLU A 473 -5.19 17.25 -0.41
N GLY A 474 -6.30 17.88 -0.05
CA GLY A 474 -7.62 17.24 -0.03
C GLY A 474 -7.73 16.13 1.01
N VAL A 475 -7.73 16.50 2.30
CA VAL A 475 -7.93 15.55 3.40
C VAL A 475 -9.36 15.66 3.93
N TYR A 476 -10.17 14.63 3.70
CA TYR A 476 -11.59 14.58 4.01
C TYR A 476 -11.88 13.68 5.21
N VAL A 477 -11.95 14.30 6.39
CA VAL A 477 -12.14 13.60 7.66
C VAL A 477 -13.63 13.52 7.98
N HIS A 478 -14.23 12.35 7.77
CA HIS A 478 -15.66 12.16 7.96
C HIS A 478 -16.03 11.87 9.42
N ARG A 479 -15.13 11.19 10.15
CA ARG A 479 -15.29 10.91 11.58
C ARG A 479 -13.99 11.16 12.32
N VAL A 480 -14.09 11.74 13.52
CA VAL A 480 -12.99 11.88 14.47
C VAL A 480 -13.48 11.50 15.85
N CYS A 481 -12.84 10.52 16.47
CA CYS A 481 -13.27 9.98 17.76
C CYS A 481 -12.23 10.17 18.86
N HIS A 482 -11.37 11.20 18.77
CA HIS A 482 -10.26 11.41 19.70
C HIS A 482 -10.71 11.27 21.16
N ARG A 483 -10.05 10.39 21.91
CA ARG A 483 -10.29 10.24 23.34
C ARG A 483 -9.74 11.45 24.06
N LEU A 484 -10.61 12.13 24.80
CA LEU A 484 -10.27 13.31 25.58
C LEU A 484 -9.99 12.91 27.04
N TYR A 485 -8.89 13.38 27.59
CA TYR A 485 -8.46 13.13 28.97
C TYR A 485 -8.35 14.42 29.78
N GLY A 486 -8.57 14.31 31.09
CA GLY A 486 -8.33 15.38 32.06
C GLY A 486 -9.33 16.54 32.00
N GLU A 487 -9.12 17.53 32.88
CA GLU A 487 -9.98 18.73 33.04
C GLU A 487 -10.00 19.63 31.79
N TYR A 488 -8.94 19.55 30.97
CA TYR A 488 -8.78 20.38 29.76
C TYR A 488 -9.24 19.70 28.47
N GLY A 489 -9.84 18.50 28.53
CA GLY A 489 -10.35 17.81 27.34
C GLY A 489 -9.28 17.57 26.26
N ILE A 490 -8.05 17.22 26.67
CA ILE A 490 -6.90 17.06 25.76
C ILE A 490 -6.84 15.62 25.22
N ALA A 491 -6.60 15.48 23.91
CA ALA A 491 -6.40 14.15 23.32
C ALA A 491 -5.01 13.61 23.63
N GLN A 492 -5.03 12.32 23.96
CA GLN A 492 -3.88 11.43 24.06
C GLN A 492 -2.95 11.75 25.24
N ASP A 493 -2.29 10.71 25.73
CA ASP A 493 -1.66 10.68 27.06
C ASP A 493 -0.49 11.66 27.25
N ASP A 494 -0.04 12.34 26.18
CA ASP A 494 1.15 13.18 26.14
C ASP A 494 0.89 14.69 25.93
N ASP A 495 -0.38 15.12 25.87
CA ASP A 495 -0.82 16.51 25.61
C ASP A 495 -0.29 17.10 24.28
N ARG A 496 0.09 16.25 23.32
CA ARG A 496 0.62 16.67 22.01
C ARG A 496 -0.16 16.05 20.84
N GLY A 497 -1.40 15.62 21.09
CA GLY A 497 -2.33 15.12 20.07
C GLY A 497 -3.10 16.23 19.37
N GLY A 498 -3.57 15.96 18.14
CA GLY A 498 -4.37 16.88 17.33
C GLY A 498 -4.70 16.28 15.97
N LEU A 499 -5.48 16.98 15.14
CA LEU A 499 -5.70 16.57 13.75
C LEU A 499 -4.38 16.57 12.98
N ILE A 500 -3.59 17.64 13.13
CA ILE A 500 -2.22 17.72 12.61
C ILE A 500 -1.27 17.79 13.80
N THR A 501 -0.41 16.80 13.93
CA THR A 501 0.59 16.73 14.99
C THR A 501 1.96 16.43 14.41
N SER A 502 3.04 16.71 15.14
CA SER A 502 4.40 16.31 14.74
C SER A 502 5.03 15.29 15.67
N ARG A 503 4.93 15.50 16.99
CA ARG A 503 5.56 14.68 18.05
C ARG A 503 7.01 14.30 17.73
N THR A 504 7.71 15.14 17.00
CA THR A 504 8.99 14.78 16.40
C THR A 504 10.11 15.13 17.34
N GLY A 505 10.94 14.15 17.69
CA GLY A 505 12.16 14.41 18.45
C GLY A 505 13.25 15.03 17.56
N ASN A 506 14.08 15.90 18.12
CA ASN A 506 15.25 16.45 17.43
C ASN A 506 16.42 15.46 17.43
N PHE A 507 16.24 14.26 16.91
CA PHE A 507 17.32 13.30 16.77
C PHE A 507 17.44 12.83 15.33
N ASN A 508 18.61 12.32 15.01
CA ASN A 508 18.95 11.92 13.68
C ASN A 508 19.06 10.40 13.63
N PHE A 509 18.04 9.75 13.06
CA PHE A 509 18.00 8.30 12.95
C PHE A 509 19.05 7.76 11.94
N LEU A 510 19.43 8.56 10.92
CA LEU A 510 20.29 8.12 9.79
C LEU A 510 21.68 8.74 9.70
N GLY A 511 22.09 9.61 10.62
CA GLY A 511 23.29 10.42 10.40
C GLY A 511 23.10 11.54 9.35
N GLN A 512 21.86 11.84 8.92
CA GLN A 512 21.53 12.81 7.87
C GLN A 512 21.50 14.31 8.27
N GLY A 513 21.79 14.67 9.52
CA GLY A 513 21.92 16.08 9.91
C GLY A 513 20.57 16.78 10.07
N SER A 514 20.60 18.11 10.17
CA SER A 514 19.54 19.03 10.58
C SER A 514 18.30 19.14 9.66
N ASP A 515 18.07 18.17 8.78
CA ASP A 515 17.06 18.23 7.70
C ASP A 515 15.63 18.54 8.18
N GLY A 516 15.35 18.33 9.48
CA GLY A 516 14.30 19.08 10.16
C GLY A 516 12.88 18.77 9.72
N LEU A 517 11.95 19.63 10.14
CA LEU A 517 10.56 19.69 9.68
C LEU A 517 10.32 21.06 9.06
N THR A 518 10.59 21.20 7.77
CA THR A 518 10.51 22.48 7.06
C THR A 518 9.73 22.41 5.77
N GLY A 519 9.29 23.56 5.25
CA GLY A 519 8.89 23.70 3.84
C GLY A 519 7.77 22.76 3.39
N PHE A 520 6.80 22.44 4.25
CA PHE A 520 5.68 21.58 3.91
C PHE A 520 4.37 22.35 3.87
N THR A 521 3.45 21.88 3.02
CA THR A 521 2.11 22.47 2.89
C THR A 521 1.02 21.44 3.17
N VAL A 522 0.00 21.86 3.93
CA VAL A 522 -1.29 21.17 4.02
C VAL A 522 -2.36 22.08 3.43
N ASP A 523 -3.06 21.59 2.42
CA ASP A 523 -4.03 22.32 1.62
C ASP A 523 -5.37 21.58 1.59
N GLY A 524 -6.42 22.17 2.16
CA GLY A 524 -7.75 21.59 2.13
C GLY A 524 -7.94 20.43 3.12
N LEU A 525 -7.82 20.71 4.42
CA LEU A 525 -8.30 19.83 5.48
C LEU A 525 -9.78 20.13 5.75
N TRP A 526 -10.65 19.16 5.52
CA TRP A 526 -12.07 19.26 5.82
C TRP A 526 -12.48 18.24 6.88
N VAL A 527 -13.17 18.70 7.92
CA VAL A 527 -13.78 17.83 8.94
C VAL A 527 -15.30 17.94 8.87
N ALA A 528 -15.96 16.82 8.65
CA ALA A 528 -17.41 16.77 8.51
C ALA A 528 -18.14 17.27 9.77
N PRO A 529 -19.19 18.10 9.63
CA PRO A 529 -19.99 18.60 10.75
C PRO A 529 -20.99 17.54 11.24
N LEU A 530 -20.52 16.33 11.53
CA LEU A 530 -21.35 15.23 12.00
C LEU A 530 -21.39 15.17 13.53
N SER A 531 -22.58 14.94 14.10
CA SER A 531 -22.74 14.71 15.54
C SER A 531 -21.90 13.51 16.00
N GLY A 532 -21.27 13.63 17.16
CA GLY A 532 -20.41 12.58 17.74
C GLY A 532 -18.97 12.60 17.24
N ASN A 533 -18.58 13.56 16.40
CA ASN A 533 -17.16 13.88 16.21
C ASN A 533 -16.61 14.56 17.48
N SER A 534 -15.42 14.14 17.91
CA SER A 534 -14.66 14.73 19.00
C SER A 534 -13.28 15.11 18.51
N VAL A 535 -12.98 16.40 18.50
CA VAL A 535 -11.68 16.96 18.10
C VAL A 535 -11.03 17.55 19.35
N SER A 536 -9.84 17.07 19.70
CA SER A 536 -9.04 17.69 20.77
C SER A 536 -8.49 19.04 20.33
N ARG A 537 -7.57 19.03 19.37
CA ARG A 537 -6.93 20.22 18.81
C ARG A 537 -6.88 20.09 17.31
N VAL A 538 -6.89 21.21 16.61
CA VAL A 538 -6.60 21.21 15.18
C VAL A 538 -5.12 20.95 14.96
N LEU A 539 -4.25 21.64 15.69
CA LEU A 539 -2.80 21.60 15.52
C LEU A 539 -2.07 21.36 16.84
N ALA A 540 -1.05 20.50 16.78
CA ALA A 540 -0.06 20.27 17.82
C ALA A 540 1.33 20.11 17.17
N LEU A 541 1.92 21.23 16.73
CA LEU A 541 3.15 21.23 15.93
C LEU A 541 4.35 21.73 16.71
N GLY A 542 5.48 21.08 16.50
CA GLY A 542 6.70 21.42 17.21
C GLY A 542 7.76 20.34 17.19
N VAL A 543 8.84 20.59 17.92
CA VAL A 543 9.95 19.65 18.08
C VAL A 543 10.13 19.32 19.56
N MET A 544 10.12 18.03 19.89
CA MET A 544 10.34 17.50 21.23
C MET A 544 11.84 17.38 21.50
N GLY A 545 12.26 17.67 22.73
CA GLY A 545 13.65 17.49 23.14
C GLY A 545 13.99 16.07 23.57
N GLY A 546 15.22 15.64 23.28
CA GLY A 546 15.79 14.38 23.76
C GLY A 546 15.67 14.16 25.28
N ARG A 547 15.66 12.87 25.67
CA ARG A 547 15.87 12.17 26.97
C ARG A 547 15.37 12.75 28.31
N GLU A 548 15.38 14.06 28.51
CA GLU A 548 15.03 14.72 29.79
C GLU A 548 13.69 15.46 29.74
N THR A 549 13.07 15.61 28.55
CA THR A 549 11.91 16.49 28.33
C THR A 549 10.65 15.81 27.79
N THR A 550 10.66 14.48 27.66
CA THR A 550 9.52 13.71 27.14
C THR A 550 9.09 12.64 28.13
N ARG A 551 7.83 12.66 28.58
CA ARG A 551 7.19 11.51 29.25
C ARG A 551 7.10 10.27 28.33
N SER A 552 7.31 10.43 27.03
CA SER A 552 7.30 9.36 26.05
C SER A 552 8.70 8.73 25.88
N GLY A 553 8.82 7.45 26.21
CA GLY A 553 10.08 6.67 26.08
C GLY A 553 10.55 6.42 24.64
N PHE A 554 9.88 7.01 23.64
CA PHE A 554 10.20 6.90 22.21
C PHE A 554 11.41 7.76 21.80
N VAL A 555 11.49 9.00 22.30
CA VAL A 555 12.54 9.97 21.94
C VAL A 555 13.76 9.86 22.86
N ALA A 556 13.59 9.31 24.06
CA ALA A 556 14.64 9.17 25.07
C ALA A 556 15.80 8.20 24.70
N ARG A 557 15.71 7.52 23.54
CA ARG A 557 16.69 6.54 23.08
C ARG A 557 17.80 7.10 22.22
N HIS A 558 17.63 8.32 21.71
CA HIS A 558 18.57 8.94 20.78
C HIS A 558 19.17 10.22 21.39
N ALA A 559 20.45 10.46 21.08
CA ALA A 559 21.08 11.73 21.42
C ALA A 559 20.44 12.82 20.54
N PRO A 560 20.09 13.98 21.12
CA PRO A 560 19.54 15.08 20.34
C PRO A 560 20.63 15.65 19.41
N VAL A 561 20.22 16.24 18.30
CA VAL A 561 21.09 16.94 17.35
C VAL A 561 20.89 18.46 17.45
N THR A 562 21.99 19.20 17.25
CA THR A 562 21.99 20.66 17.16
C THR A 562 21.55 21.12 15.77
N GLY A 563 20.98 22.32 15.70
CA GLY A 563 20.56 22.94 14.45
C GLY A 563 19.36 22.29 13.76
N PHE A 564 18.54 21.49 14.45
CA PHE A 564 17.36 20.87 13.84
C PHE A 564 16.40 21.95 13.34
N ARG A 565 16.09 21.98 12.04
CA ARG A 565 15.30 23.07 11.44
C ARG A 565 13.80 22.86 11.63
N PHE A 566 13.05 23.91 11.96
CA PHE A 566 11.59 23.90 12.08
C PHE A 566 10.98 25.22 11.57
N GLY A 567 10.07 25.16 10.60
CA GLY A 567 9.41 26.34 10.05
C GLY A 567 9.10 26.23 8.55
N ASP A 568 8.91 27.35 7.86
CA ASP A 568 8.40 27.40 6.48
C ASP A 568 7.14 26.50 6.26
N VAL A 569 6.23 26.49 7.23
CA VAL A 569 5.01 25.67 7.21
C VAL A 569 3.85 26.49 6.66
N THR A 570 3.14 25.95 5.67
CA THR A 570 1.89 26.54 5.17
C THR A 570 0.73 25.59 5.42
N LEU A 571 -0.29 26.06 6.14
CA LEU A 571 -1.55 25.36 6.33
C LEU A 571 -2.64 26.24 5.76
N ARG A 572 -3.36 25.79 4.74
CA ARG A 572 -4.43 26.59 4.12
C ARG A 572 -5.68 25.79 3.85
N ASP A 573 -6.78 26.52 3.67
CA ASP A 573 -8.11 25.97 3.46
C ASP A 573 -8.52 24.95 4.54
N LEU A 574 -8.19 25.28 5.80
CA LEU A 574 -8.58 24.48 6.96
C LEU A 574 -10.06 24.73 7.31
N ASN A 575 -10.92 23.77 7.00
CA ASN A 575 -12.34 23.78 7.32
C ASN A 575 -12.65 22.72 8.40
N VAL A 576 -12.50 23.12 9.66
CA VAL A 576 -12.85 22.30 10.81
C VAL A 576 -14.14 22.84 11.43
N SER A 577 -15.28 22.23 11.06
CA SER A 577 -16.60 22.66 11.54
C SER A 577 -16.98 22.10 12.93
N VAL A 578 -16.16 21.20 13.48
CA VAL A 578 -16.33 20.63 14.83
C VAL A 578 -15.48 21.44 15.80
N PRO A 579 -16.05 22.05 16.86
CA PRO A 579 -15.28 22.82 17.83
C PRO A 579 -14.20 21.95 18.48
N PRO A 580 -12.92 22.38 18.47
CA PRO A 580 -11.87 21.69 19.21
C PRO A 580 -12.07 21.86 20.71
N SER A 581 -11.67 20.86 21.48
CA SER A 581 -11.75 20.86 22.96
C SER A 581 -10.63 21.66 23.62
N ALA A 582 -9.54 21.89 22.89
CA ALA A 582 -8.39 22.66 23.35
C ALA A 582 -7.84 23.57 22.22
N PRO A 583 -7.14 24.66 22.58
CA PRO A 583 -6.48 25.56 21.62
C PRO A 583 -5.41 24.85 20.76
N ILE A 584 -5.04 25.49 19.65
CA ILE A 584 -3.82 25.12 18.90
C ILE A 584 -2.63 25.12 19.86
N LEU A 585 -1.80 24.08 19.77
CA LEU A 585 -0.54 23.97 20.50
C LEU A 585 0.63 24.10 19.53
N LEU A 586 1.56 25.01 19.85
CA LEU A 586 2.88 25.07 19.22
C LEU A 586 3.94 24.93 20.30
N TYR A 587 4.96 24.09 20.05
CA TYR A 587 5.99 23.77 21.04
C TYR A 587 7.40 23.64 20.45
N ARG A 588 8.41 23.88 21.29
CA ARG A 588 9.84 23.76 20.95
C ARG A 588 10.60 23.18 22.14
N GLN A 589 11.71 22.47 21.89
CA GLN A 589 12.67 22.11 22.93
C GLN A 589 13.30 23.38 23.54
N PRO A 590 13.62 23.40 24.85
CA PRO A 590 14.37 24.51 25.44
C PRO A 590 15.71 24.74 24.74
N ILE A 591 16.06 26.01 24.59
CA ILE A 591 17.45 26.44 24.42
C ILE A 591 18.11 26.16 25.77
N THR A 592 19.07 25.25 25.82
CA THR A 592 19.87 25.11 27.03
C THR A 592 20.72 26.38 27.23
N SER A 593 21.15 26.62 28.47
CA SER A 593 21.69 27.87 29.05
C SER A 593 22.42 28.85 28.10
N PRO A 594 22.46 30.17 28.40
CA PRO A 594 23.23 31.13 27.61
C PRO A 594 24.69 30.68 27.41
N GLY A 595 25.06 30.36 26.17
CA GLY A 595 26.36 29.81 25.80
C GLY A 595 26.35 28.36 25.28
N GLU A 596 25.19 27.70 25.22
CA GLU A 596 25.03 26.37 24.63
C GLU A 596 24.48 26.43 23.19
N ASP A 597 24.72 25.36 22.41
CA ASP A 597 24.36 25.26 21.00
C ASP A 597 22.84 25.35 20.77
N ILE A 598 22.41 26.04 19.70
CA ILE A 598 21.00 26.12 19.31
C ILE A 598 20.53 24.72 18.88
N MET A 599 19.65 24.10 19.68
CA MET A 599 19.15 22.75 19.41
C MET A 599 18.15 22.72 18.25
N VAL A 600 17.26 23.71 18.18
CA VAL A 600 16.24 23.85 17.14
C VAL A 600 16.37 25.23 16.50
N GLU A 601 16.58 25.29 15.19
CA GLU A 601 16.64 26.51 14.39
C GLU A 601 15.24 26.80 13.80
N LEU A 602 14.70 27.97 14.12
CA LEU A 602 13.43 28.43 13.54
C LEU A 602 13.69 29.01 12.15
N VAL A 603 12.91 28.59 11.15
CA VAL A 603 13.10 29.00 9.75
C VAL A 603 11.84 29.67 9.19
N GLY A 604 12.03 30.67 8.32
CA GLY A 604 10.94 31.42 7.71
C GLY A 604 10.43 32.58 8.56
N GLN A 605 9.83 33.57 7.89
CA GLN A 605 9.15 34.72 8.51
C GLN A 605 7.95 35.12 7.62
N PRO A 606 6.71 34.72 7.96
CA PRO A 606 6.37 33.83 9.07
C PRO A 606 6.92 32.42 8.84
N GLY A 607 7.33 31.73 9.89
CA GLY A 607 7.73 30.33 9.83
C GLY A 607 6.54 29.37 9.87
N ILE A 608 5.36 29.82 10.32
CA ILE A 608 4.11 29.08 10.23
C ILE A 608 3.02 30.03 9.75
N ARG A 609 2.40 29.73 8.61
CA ARG A 609 1.26 30.46 8.08
C ARG A 609 0.02 29.58 8.08
N ILE A 610 -1.06 30.07 8.68
CA ILE A 610 -2.34 29.36 8.82
C ILE A 610 -3.43 30.18 8.15
N GLU A 611 -3.97 29.71 7.03
CA GLU A 611 -5.12 30.29 6.35
C GLU A 611 -6.38 29.52 6.72
N TRP A 612 -7.21 30.16 7.56
CA TRP A 612 -8.38 29.54 8.18
C TRP A 612 -9.67 29.91 7.45
N THR A 613 -10.43 28.91 7.02
CA THR A 613 -11.74 29.05 6.34
C THR A 613 -12.92 28.51 7.16
N GLY A 614 -12.66 27.77 8.25
CA GLY A 614 -13.69 27.21 9.12
C GLY A 614 -14.44 28.24 10.00
N PRO A 615 -15.52 27.83 10.69
CA PRO A 615 -16.25 28.71 11.60
C PRO A 615 -15.43 29.06 12.86
N GLY A 616 -15.49 30.33 13.29
CA GLY A 616 -14.81 30.82 14.50
C GLY A 616 -13.32 31.20 14.30
N SER A 617 -12.67 31.67 15.37
CA SER A 617 -11.20 31.67 15.45
C SER A 617 -10.76 30.43 16.18
N PRO A 618 -9.73 29.71 15.72
CA PRO A 618 -9.01 28.86 16.64
C PRO A 618 -8.34 29.76 17.68
N GLU A 619 -8.65 29.53 18.96
CA GLU A 619 -7.79 30.02 20.03
C GLU A 619 -6.43 29.31 19.90
N HIS A 620 -5.36 30.03 20.21
CA HIS A 620 -4.01 29.50 20.16
C HIS A 620 -3.33 29.65 21.52
N GLN A 621 -2.53 28.65 21.88
CA GLN A 621 -1.66 28.67 23.04
C GLN A 621 -0.25 28.35 22.58
N PHE A 622 0.68 29.25 22.88
CA PHE A 622 2.11 29.00 22.73
C PHE A 622 2.63 28.45 24.05
N ARG A 623 3.12 27.21 24.05
CA ARG A 623 3.66 26.57 25.24
C ARG A 623 4.96 25.87 24.90
N ASP A 624 5.99 26.10 25.71
CA ASP A 624 7.10 25.16 25.78
C ASP A 624 6.86 24.16 26.92
N HIS A 625 7.77 23.20 27.11
CA HIS A 625 7.61 22.16 28.15
C HIS A 625 7.76 22.70 29.59
N TYR A 626 8.13 23.97 29.77
CA TYR A 626 8.53 24.59 31.04
C TYR A 626 7.75 25.90 31.38
N GLY A 627 6.90 26.41 30.48
CA GLY A 627 6.11 27.62 30.69
C GLY A 627 5.48 28.18 29.40
N GLU A 628 4.82 29.33 29.54
CA GLU A 628 4.41 30.17 28.41
C GLU A 628 5.64 30.95 27.93
N TYR A 629 6.16 30.61 26.75
CA TYR A 629 7.14 31.42 26.04
C TYR A 629 6.67 31.60 24.61
N ASP A 630 6.65 32.86 24.19
CA ASP A 630 6.23 33.28 22.86
C ASP A 630 7.25 32.81 21.81
N PHE A 631 6.75 32.31 20.68
CA PHE A 631 7.55 32.33 19.44
C PHE A 631 7.89 33.79 19.12
N GLU A 632 8.97 34.02 18.38
CA GLU A 632 9.32 35.38 17.95
C GLU A 632 8.10 36.05 17.28
N ASP A 633 7.87 37.33 17.59
CA ASP A 633 6.75 38.09 17.01
C ASP A 633 6.77 37.97 15.48
N GLY A 634 5.63 37.54 14.91
CA GLY A 634 5.50 37.34 13.46
C GLY A 634 5.94 35.97 12.94
N PHE A 635 6.52 35.09 13.77
CA PHE A 635 6.83 33.72 13.35
C PHE A 635 5.58 32.92 13.00
N VAL A 636 4.46 33.20 13.65
CA VAL A 636 3.16 32.58 13.38
C VAL A 636 2.19 33.62 12.83
N GLU A 637 1.72 33.40 11.61
CA GLU A 637 0.71 34.23 10.94
C GLU A 637 -0.59 33.43 10.82
N ILE A 638 -1.70 33.95 11.36
CA ILE A 638 -3.03 33.38 11.16
C ILE A 638 -3.85 34.36 10.32
N VAL A 639 -4.19 33.95 9.10
CA VAL A 639 -5.00 34.71 8.14
C VAL A 639 -6.39 34.09 8.09
N ARG A 640 -7.44 34.92 8.13
CA ARG A 640 -8.80 34.46 7.85
C ARG A 640 -9.17 34.74 6.40
N THR A 641 -9.59 33.70 5.69
CA THR A 641 -10.10 33.81 4.32
C THR A 641 -11.60 33.54 4.35
N GLY A 642 -12.42 34.55 4.00
CA GLY A 642 -13.86 34.35 3.78
C GLY A 642 -14.87 35.01 4.73
N GLN A 643 -14.50 35.97 5.59
CA GLN A 643 -15.49 36.90 6.16
C GLN A 643 -15.59 38.15 5.28
N SER A 644 -16.76 38.38 4.67
CA SER A 644 -17.14 39.75 4.31
C SER A 644 -17.04 40.60 5.57
N ARG A 645 -16.52 41.82 5.41
CA ARG A 645 -16.68 42.87 6.41
C ARG A 645 -18.17 43.17 6.52
N ASP A 646 -18.85 42.58 7.48
CA ASP A 646 -20.14 43.07 7.98
C ASP A 646 -20.03 43.35 9.48
#